data_AF-A0A504XB77-F1
#
_entry.id   AF-A0A504XB77-F1
#
_cell.length_a   1.000
_cell.length_b   1.000
_cell.length_c   1.000
_cell.angle_alpha   90.00
_cell.angle_beta   90.00
_cell.angle_gamma   90.00
#
_symmetry.space_group_name_H-M   'P 1'
#
loop_
_entity.id
_entity.type
_entity.pdbx_description
1 polymer ?
#
loop_
_entity_poly.entity_id
_entity_poly.type
_entity_poly.pdbx_seq_one_letter_code
_entity_poly.pdbx_strand_id
1 'polypeptide(L)'
;MSLTDEIQLEQLAPTIKGDASWSTGPIYVVCDVGGTNARVGFAQAAQHDRSGLHIIYVRFRVTKRDIRQLLEFFDEVLQHLKKNLPYRAGPFLRRVASGAVSVPGPVTNGQLAGPFNNLKGTARLADYPVELFPKGRSALLNDLEAGSYGVLALSNAGMLSDYFKVMWKGTQWDALSEGKPVGSTIGHGRCMVVAPGTGVGSSLIHYVGVSDSYVVLALECGCLSMSWCANEDSKYVQALAGYMASKARAKGLDSTVAPIWEAATSGSGLEFNYAYEKEGPKASVPLKSAPEVAKLAKAGSDPAAVAAMDRLYKNLMGLTAETTMQFLPLTCVLMGDSIVSNSFYFDNPENVKRLQARINEHTMERQLKFLSRTTFLRQVRSVNINLLGCLGFGSQLSDPADQLAPNKSNFEEKTRAWEAEQLRVGLLADVPRTEYYYCRHLSNHGSSTVQLHAPRNEGAAPDGAFVHQRFALPNFEASLLARPQTGATGNSAAHDAGSTICVPSSFSSPWEALWCQLRFDEARQSAAAVAQPLPTLTLVGGVDISFIPDSDDGVACLAILRYPSMEQVKTYMHRCTLREPYMTGFLAFREIQPVCDLFDSVRVELLATQTMPQLLIVDGNGVQHPRRCGLATHLGVALDIPTIGCSKKMLQVDGLTREAVEAALETLGEAASSSPSLPRLLPLLGTSSPTQLYGYVVHRHLNSVKKCIYVSPGHCIGFAVATALVMTMLRHRIPEPIRAADLGSRAYISDALASAATNNSHPTYISLRKSAQLLIT
;
A
#
# COMPACT_ATOMS: atom_id res chain seq x y z
N MET A 1 29.36 8.85 -10.26
CA MET A 1 28.98 10.26 -9.98
C MET A 1 27.90 10.69 -10.96
N SER A 2 26.98 11.56 -10.52
CA SER A 2 25.94 12.14 -11.38
C SER A 2 26.59 13.19 -12.26
N LEU A 3 26.43 13.07 -13.58
CA LEU A 3 26.85 14.07 -14.56
C LEU A 3 25.64 14.93 -14.88
N THR A 4 25.76 16.23 -14.66
CA THR A 4 24.64 17.17 -14.81
C THR A 4 25.18 18.43 -15.47
N ASP A 5 24.95 18.54 -16.78
CA ASP A 5 25.53 19.57 -17.62
C ASP A 5 24.46 20.59 -18.02
N GLU A 6 24.71 21.86 -17.66
CA GLU A 6 23.97 22.98 -18.19
C GLU A 6 24.52 23.35 -19.56
N ILE A 7 23.66 23.39 -20.57
CA ILE A 7 24.02 23.73 -21.95
C ILE A 7 23.13 24.84 -22.50
N GLN A 8 23.62 25.54 -23.51
CA GLN A 8 22.77 26.47 -24.28
C GLN A 8 21.82 25.69 -25.19
N LEU A 9 20.66 26.29 -25.53
CA LEU A 9 19.67 25.63 -26.39
C LEU A 9 20.26 25.19 -27.73
N GLU A 10 21.17 26.00 -28.30
CA GLU A 10 21.83 25.74 -29.57
C GLU A 10 22.75 24.51 -29.52
N GLN A 11 23.23 24.16 -28.32
CA GLN A 11 24.12 23.02 -28.08
C GLN A 11 23.36 21.71 -27.83
N LEU A 12 22.05 21.76 -27.58
CA LEU A 12 21.24 20.60 -27.22
C LEU A 12 21.30 19.49 -28.27
N ALA A 13 20.98 19.80 -29.54
CA ALA A 13 21.05 18.80 -30.61
C ALA A 13 22.49 18.32 -30.92
N PRO A 14 23.52 19.20 -30.95
CA PRO A 14 24.92 18.78 -31.02
C PRO A 14 25.34 17.81 -29.91
N THR A 15 24.97 18.07 -28.65
CA THR A 15 25.30 17.20 -27.51
C THR A 15 24.66 15.83 -27.63
N ILE A 16 23.37 15.76 -27.98
CA ILE A 16 22.63 14.50 -28.20
C ILE A 16 23.24 13.68 -29.35
N LYS A 17 23.76 14.34 -30.38
CA LYS A 17 24.43 13.66 -31.52
C LYS A 17 25.86 13.24 -31.22
N GLY A 18 26.60 14.07 -30.49
CA GLY A 18 28.03 13.95 -30.29
C GLY A 18 28.41 12.87 -29.28
N ASP A 19 27.54 12.59 -28.32
CA ASP A 19 27.73 11.53 -27.34
C ASP A 19 26.84 10.32 -27.64
N ALA A 20 27.48 9.22 -28.04
CA ALA A 20 26.81 7.98 -28.39
C ALA A 20 26.01 7.37 -27.22
N SER A 21 26.26 7.78 -25.97
CA SER A 21 25.47 7.34 -24.82
C SER A 21 23.99 7.70 -24.97
N TRP A 22 23.67 8.83 -25.62
CA TRP A 22 22.30 9.29 -25.87
C TRP A 22 21.62 8.60 -27.06
N SER A 23 22.32 7.70 -27.78
CA SER A 23 21.79 7.05 -28.97
C SER A 23 20.84 5.87 -28.66
N THR A 24 20.99 5.24 -27.49
CA THR A 24 20.22 4.08 -27.05
C THR A 24 19.60 4.32 -25.67
N GLY A 25 18.73 3.40 -25.22
CA GLY A 25 18.11 3.47 -23.90
C GLY A 25 16.94 4.47 -23.77
N PRO A 26 16.21 4.40 -22.64
CA PRO A 26 15.10 5.28 -22.34
C PRO A 26 15.59 6.70 -22.04
N ILE A 27 14.81 7.68 -22.49
CA ILE A 27 15.03 9.11 -22.22
C ILE A 27 13.97 9.59 -21.24
N TYR A 28 14.38 10.28 -20.19
CA TYR A 28 13.49 10.87 -19.21
C TYR A 28 13.49 12.39 -19.39
N VAL A 29 12.34 12.99 -19.67
CA VAL A 29 12.22 14.45 -19.70
C VAL A 29 12.18 14.96 -18.27
N VAL A 30 13.10 15.87 -17.97
CA VAL A 30 13.26 16.43 -16.62
C VAL A 30 13.08 17.93 -16.68
N CYS A 31 12.29 18.47 -15.75
CA CYS A 31 12.13 19.90 -15.61
C CYS A 31 12.10 20.30 -14.13
N ASP A 32 12.85 21.34 -13.79
CA ASP A 32 12.86 21.92 -12.45
C ASP A 32 12.65 23.43 -12.55
N VAL A 33 11.56 23.89 -11.95
CA VAL A 33 11.08 25.26 -12.06
C VAL A 33 11.24 25.96 -10.73
N GLY A 34 11.99 27.06 -10.72
CA GLY A 34 12.08 27.99 -9.60
C GLY A 34 11.34 29.29 -9.90
N GLY A 35 11.37 30.24 -8.96
CA GLY A 35 10.71 31.53 -9.12
C GLY A 35 11.27 32.42 -10.25
N THR A 36 12.51 32.19 -10.68
CA THR A 36 13.20 33.01 -11.69
C THR A 36 13.68 32.24 -12.91
N ASN A 37 13.93 30.94 -12.79
CA ASN A 37 14.49 30.12 -13.85
C ASN A 37 13.74 28.79 -13.93
N ALA A 38 13.64 28.25 -15.14
CA ALA A 38 13.19 26.90 -15.41
C ALA A 38 14.31 26.13 -16.10
N ARG A 39 14.65 24.97 -15.57
CA ARG A 39 15.65 24.06 -16.14
C ARG A 39 14.87 22.99 -16.89
N VAL A 40 15.04 22.87 -18.21
CA VAL A 40 14.33 21.91 -19.05
C VAL A 40 15.36 21.04 -19.76
N GLY A 41 15.22 19.72 -19.67
CA GLY A 41 16.25 18.83 -20.16
C GLY A 41 15.83 17.39 -20.31
N PHE A 42 16.85 16.56 -20.54
CA PHE A 42 16.73 15.13 -20.74
C PHE A 42 17.71 14.41 -19.83
N ALA A 43 17.32 13.24 -19.37
CA ALA A 43 18.11 12.41 -18.49
C ALA A 43 18.11 10.95 -18.98
N GLN A 44 19.16 10.22 -18.64
CA GLN A 44 19.30 8.79 -18.90
C GLN A 44 20.02 8.10 -17.73
N ALA A 45 19.71 6.83 -17.53
CA ALA A 45 20.46 5.93 -16.65
C ALA A 45 21.30 5.00 -17.53
N ALA A 46 22.61 4.92 -17.28
CA ALA A 46 23.48 4.02 -18.02
C ALA A 46 23.29 2.55 -17.59
N GLN A 47 23.58 1.60 -18.49
CA GLN A 47 23.22 0.17 -18.35
C GLN A 47 24.17 -0.68 -17.48
N HIS A 48 25.24 -0.13 -16.90
CA HIS A 48 26.23 -0.91 -16.14
C HIS A 48 26.20 -0.64 -14.63
N ASP A 49 26.58 -1.64 -13.85
CA ASP A 49 26.67 -1.62 -12.39
C ASP A 49 27.65 -0.49 -11.95
N ARG A 50 27.12 0.58 -11.33
CA ARG A 50 27.76 1.90 -11.04
C ARG A 50 27.91 2.91 -12.19
N SER A 51 27.16 2.77 -13.28
CA SER A 51 27.16 3.75 -14.36
C SER A 51 26.24 4.93 -14.06
N GLY A 52 26.75 6.15 -14.34
CA GLY A 52 26.21 7.39 -13.78
C GLY A 52 24.79 7.73 -14.24
N LEU A 53 24.16 8.63 -13.47
CA LEU A 53 22.97 9.36 -13.90
C LEU A 53 23.44 10.55 -14.73
N HIS A 54 23.00 10.64 -15.98
CA HIS A 54 23.40 11.71 -16.91
C HIS A 54 22.19 12.61 -17.16
N ILE A 55 22.34 13.90 -16.90
CA ILE A 55 21.33 14.93 -17.15
C ILE A 55 21.96 16.04 -17.99
N ILE A 56 21.32 16.38 -19.10
CA ILE A 56 21.60 17.61 -19.85
C ILE A 56 20.39 18.51 -19.79
N TYR A 57 20.58 19.79 -19.50
CA TYR A 57 19.45 20.73 -19.44
C TYR A 57 19.81 22.13 -19.95
N VAL A 58 18.78 22.82 -20.42
CA VAL A 58 18.82 24.23 -20.80
C VAL A 58 18.17 25.04 -19.69
N ARG A 59 18.81 26.14 -19.30
CA ARG A 59 18.25 27.08 -18.33
C ARG A 59 17.51 28.21 -19.04
N PHE A 60 16.19 28.23 -18.91
CA PHE A 60 15.33 29.31 -19.34
C PHE A 60 15.07 30.29 -18.20
N ARG A 61 14.95 31.57 -18.52
CA ARG A 61 14.57 32.61 -17.57
C ARG A 61 13.06 32.83 -17.62
N VAL A 62 12.38 32.72 -16.48
CA VAL A 62 10.91 32.91 -16.38
C VAL A 62 10.61 34.42 -16.29
N THR A 63 10.76 35.12 -17.42
CA THR A 63 10.66 36.58 -17.50
C THR A 63 9.24 37.10 -17.23
N LYS A 64 8.21 36.33 -17.57
CA LYS A 64 6.80 36.72 -17.38
C LYS A 64 6.32 36.56 -15.93
N ARG A 65 7.13 35.91 -15.07
CA ARG A 65 6.72 35.46 -13.72
C ARG A 65 5.38 34.73 -13.73
N ASP A 66 5.17 33.89 -14.75
CA ASP A 66 3.95 33.13 -14.98
C ASP A 66 4.34 31.69 -15.31
N ILE A 67 3.75 30.73 -14.59
CA ILE A 67 4.07 29.31 -14.76
C ILE A 67 3.70 28.78 -16.15
N ARG A 68 2.75 29.43 -16.84
CA ARG A 68 2.33 29.03 -18.20
C ARG A 68 3.41 29.30 -19.24
N GLN A 69 4.42 30.12 -18.93
CA GLN A 69 5.56 30.35 -19.81
C GLN A 69 6.36 29.06 -20.09
N LEU A 70 6.20 28.00 -19.28
CA LEU A 70 6.79 26.69 -19.56
C LEU A 70 6.35 26.12 -20.91
N LEU A 71 5.13 26.40 -21.37
CA LEU A 71 4.64 25.95 -22.68
C LEU A 71 5.50 26.50 -23.83
N GLU A 72 5.95 27.75 -23.69
CA GLU A 72 6.84 28.39 -24.67
C GLU A 72 8.20 27.68 -24.68
N PHE A 73 8.76 27.38 -23.51
CA PHE A 73 10.05 26.69 -23.42
C PHE A 73 9.98 25.25 -23.95
N PHE A 74 8.89 24.54 -23.69
CA PHE A 74 8.69 23.19 -24.23
C PHE A 74 8.57 23.19 -25.76
N ASP A 75 7.83 24.16 -26.34
CA ASP A 75 7.78 24.31 -27.79
C ASP A 75 9.15 24.70 -28.36
N GLU A 76 9.88 25.65 -27.75
CA GLU A 76 11.24 26.02 -28.18
C GLU A 76 12.20 24.83 -28.22
N VAL A 77 12.20 23.99 -27.17
CA VAL A 77 12.99 22.75 -27.11
C VAL A 77 12.56 21.78 -28.22
N LEU A 78 11.27 21.57 -28.40
CA LEU A 78 10.73 20.62 -29.37
C LEU A 78 11.03 21.05 -30.81
N GLN A 79 10.88 22.34 -31.13
CA GLN A 79 11.21 22.90 -32.44
C GLN A 79 12.71 22.84 -32.70
N HIS A 80 13.54 23.12 -31.69
CA HIS A 80 14.99 22.98 -31.81
C HIS A 80 15.40 21.55 -32.17
N LEU A 81 14.83 20.55 -31.48
CA LEU A 81 15.10 19.13 -31.76
C LEU A 81 14.61 18.74 -33.17
N LYS A 82 13.37 19.10 -33.53
CA LYS A 82 12.78 18.79 -34.84
C LYS A 82 13.58 19.41 -36.00
N LYS A 83 14.18 20.59 -35.80
CA LYS A 83 15.00 21.28 -36.80
C LYS A 83 16.40 20.69 -36.95
N ASN A 84 17.03 20.30 -35.83
CA ASN A 84 18.47 20.01 -35.82
C ASN A 84 18.81 18.52 -35.71
N LEU A 85 17.89 17.63 -35.29
CA LEU A 85 18.11 16.18 -35.27
C LEU A 85 17.58 15.50 -36.56
N PRO A 86 18.17 14.36 -36.99
CA PRO A 86 17.70 13.61 -38.15
C PRO A 86 16.24 13.15 -37.98
N TYR A 87 15.52 13.00 -39.09
CA TYR A 87 14.12 12.52 -39.11
C TYR A 87 13.19 13.30 -38.17
N ARG A 88 13.40 14.62 -38.07
CA ARG A 88 12.66 15.52 -37.17
C ARG A 88 12.65 15.03 -35.71
N ALA A 89 13.81 14.54 -35.23
CA ALA A 89 13.99 13.95 -33.91
C ALA A 89 13.14 12.69 -33.61
N GLY A 90 12.45 12.11 -34.60
CA GLY A 90 11.56 10.97 -34.39
C GLY A 90 12.20 9.80 -33.61
N PRO A 91 13.40 9.30 -33.97
CA PRO A 91 14.08 8.25 -33.23
C PRO A 91 14.46 8.60 -31.79
N PHE A 92 14.71 9.88 -31.49
CA PHE A 92 15.02 10.35 -30.15
C PHE A 92 13.74 10.49 -29.30
N LEU A 93 12.74 11.19 -29.82
CA LEU A 93 11.48 11.45 -29.12
C LEU A 93 10.67 10.16 -28.86
N ARG A 94 10.75 9.16 -29.75
CA ARG A 94 10.13 7.85 -29.50
C ARG A 94 10.69 7.09 -28.29
N ARG A 95 11.88 7.46 -27.81
CA ARG A 95 12.49 6.86 -26.62
C ARG A 95 12.17 7.61 -25.33
N VAL A 96 11.42 8.71 -25.40
CA VAL A 96 10.95 9.41 -24.20
C VAL A 96 10.02 8.49 -23.42
N ALA A 97 10.52 7.99 -22.30
CA ALA A 97 9.86 7.02 -21.44
C ALA A 97 8.94 7.69 -20.43
N SER A 98 9.28 8.89 -19.96
CA SER A 98 8.46 9.69 -19.05
C SER A 98 8.80 11.17 -19.17
N GLY A 99 7.92 12.02 -18.61
CA GLY A 99 8.22 13.43 -18.41
C GLY A 99 7.72 13.96 -17.07
N ALA A 100 8.59 14.58 -16.29
CA ALA A 100 8.21 15.15 -15.00
C ALA A 100 8.66 16.60 -14.83
N VAL A 101 7.85 17.38 -14.12
CA VAL A 101 8.11 18.80 -13.86
C VAL A 101 7.99 19.08 -12.36
N SER A 102 9.14 19.32 -11.73
CA SER A 102 9.26 19.85 -10.36
C SER A 102 8.85 21.32 -10.33
N VAL A 103 7.90 21.66 -9.45
CA VAL A 103 7.38 23.02 -9.29
C VAL A 103 7.39 23.49 -7.82
N PRO A 104 7.58 24.80 -7.55
CA PRO A 104 7.78 25.33 -6.20
C PRO A 104 6.42 25.68 -5.57
N GLY A 105 5.53 24.68 -5.47
CA GLY A 105 4.19 24.87 -4.93
C GLY A 105 3.40 23.56 -4.81
N PRO A 106 2.16 23.65 -4.30
CA PRO A 106 1.30 22.50 -4.10
C PRO A 106 0.88 21.89 -5.45
N VAL A 107 0.83 20.56 -5.48
CA VAL A 107 0.42 19.76 -6.63
C VAL A 107 -0.78 18.91 -6.27
N THR A 108 -1.77 18.85 -7.15
CA THR A 108 -2.98 18.03 -6.99
C THR A 108 -2.97 16.90 -8.03
N ASN A 109 -2.97 15.66 -7.53
CA ASN A 109 -3.03 14.43 -8.33
C ASN A 109 -1.93 14.31 -9.41
N GLY A 110 -0.82 15.03 -9.27
CA GLY A 110 0.23 15.11 -10.30
C GLY A 110 -0.19 15.78 -11.61
N GLN A 111 -1.38 16.39 -11.67
CA GLN A 111 -1.96 16.94 -12.92
C GLN A 111 -2.05 18.47 -12.92
N LEU A 112 -2.28 19.06 -11.75
CA LEU A 112 -2.45 20.50 -11.57
C LEU A 112 -1.49 21.00 -10.50
N ALA A 113 -0.90 22.18 -10.68
CA ALA A 113 -0.09 22.80 -9.63
C ALA A 113 -0.30 24.31 -9.50
N GLY A 114 -0.25 24.76 -8.24
CA GLY A 114 -0.52 26.13 -7.82
C GLY A 114 -1.68 26.22 -6.81
N PRO A 115 -1.95 27.41 -6.24
CA PRO A 115 -1.30 28.69 -6.54
C PRO A 115 0.17 28.74 -6.05
N PHE A 116 0.99 29.56 -6.72
CA PHE A 116 2.39 29.77 -6.35
C PHE A 116 2.57 31.15 -5.72
N ASN A 117 3.47 31.26 -4.73
CA ASN A 117 3.76 32.54 -4.08
C ASN A 117 4.47 33.54 -5.01
N ASN A 118 5.33 33.04 -5.91
CA ASN A 118 6.23 33.86 -6.73
C ASN A 118 5.90 33.85 -8.23
N LEU A 119 4.91 33.05 -8.65
CA LEU A 119 4.53 32.88 -10.06
C LEU A 119 3.01 32.99 -10.21
N LYS A 120 2.54 33.65 -11.27
CA LYS A 120 1.13 33.68 -11.66
C LYS A 120 0.74 32.40 -12.40
N GLY A 121 -0.57 32.13 -12.45
CA GLY A 121 -1.14 31.04 -13.24
C GLY A 121 -1.17 29.68 -12.52
N THR A 122 -1.61 28.66 -13.25
CA THR A 122 -1.71 27.27 -12.81
C THR A 122 -1.01 26.40 -13.84
N ALA A 123 -0.11 25.52 -13.41
CA ALA A 123 0.46 24.50 -14.30
C ALA A 123 -0.56 23.38 -14.50
N ARG A 124 -0.76 22.98 -15.75
CA ARG A 124 -1.69 21.90 -16.12
C ARG A 124 -0.96 20.94 -17.03
N LEU A 125 -0.78 19.70 -16.57
CA LEU A 125 -0.09 18.68 -17.35
C LEU A 125 -0.80 18.38 -18.68
N ALA A 126 -2.13 18.49 -18.71
CA ALA A 126 -2.93 18.28 -19.91
C ALA A 126 -2.60 19.25 -21.07
N ASP A 127 -2.01 20.41 -20.75
CA ASP A 127 -1.64 21.42 -21.75
C ASP A 127 -0.22 21.16 -22.31
N TYR A 128 0.55 20.23 -21.74
CA TYR A 128 1.95 20.01 -22.10
C TYR A 128 2.10 19.11 -23.35
N PRO A 129 3.14 19.30 -24.17
CA PRO A 129 3.28 18.57 -25.43
C PRO A 129 3.56 17.09 -25.20
N VAL A 130 2.75 16.23 -25.81
CA VAL A 130 2.77 14.77 -25.60
C VAL A 130 4.11 14.14 -26.03
N GLU A 131 4.82 14.75 -26.98
CA GLU A 131 6.15 14.28 -27.39
C GLU A 131 7.21 14.38 -26.28
N LEU A 132 7.03 15.28 -25.32
CA LEU A 132 7.90 15.43 -24.14
C LEU A 132 7.25 14.85 -22.88
N PHE A 133 5.92 14.83 -22.83
CA PHE A 133 5.14 14.38 -21.69
C PHE A 133 4.13 13.32 -22.12
N PRO A 134 4.57 12.04 -22.30
CA PRO A 134 3.68 10.97 -22.72
C PRO A 134 2.50 10.76 -21.76
N LYS A 135 1.30 10.52 -22.30
CA LYS A 135 0.09 10.30 -21.51
C LYS A 135 0.23 9.08 -20.61
N GLY A 136 -0.21 9.21 -19.36
CA GLY A 136 -0.10 8.14 -18.36
C GLY A 136 1.31 7.90 -17.81
N ARG A 137 2.32 8.63 -18.30
CA ARG A 137 3.73 8.51 -17.89
C ARG A 137 4.37 9.85 -17.55
N SER A 138 3.54 10.81 -17.17
CA SER A 138 3.99 12.16 -16.85
C SER A 138 3.32 12.68 -15.60
N ALA A 139 4.02 13.54 -14.86
CA ALA A 139 3.51 14.15 -13.65
C ALA A 139 4.11 15.55 -13.41
N LEU A 140 3.31 16.44 -12.83
CA LEU A 140 3.81 17.55 -12.04
C LEU A 140 4.20 17.01 -10.67
N LEU A 141 5.31 17.45 -10.12
CA LEU A 141 5.81 17.04 -8.81
C LEU A 141 6.01 18.28 -7.95
N ASN A 142 5.65 18.19 -6.67
CA ASN A 142 6.10 19.20 -5.71
C ASN A 142 7.64 19.17 -5.62
N ASP A 143 8.26 20.29 -5.25
CA ASP A 143 9.72 20.42 -5.16
C ASP A 143 10.36 19.38 -4.24
N LEU A 144 9.75 19.11 -3.08
CA LEU A 144 10.23 18.08 -2.15
C LEU A 144 9.85 16.67 -2.54
N GLU A 145 8.75 16.50 -3.28
CA GLU A 145 8.39 15.22 -3.90
C GLU A 145 9.45 14.82 -4.94
N ALA A 146 9.81 15.75 -5.83
CA ALA A 146 10.91 15.58 -6.78
C ALA A 146 12.22 15.32 -6.04
N GLY A 147 12.56 16.12 -5.02
CA GLY A 147 13.77 15.90 -4.23
C GLY A 147 13.84 14.49 -3.62
N SER A 148 12.73 13.96 -3.11
CA SER A 148 12.65 12.59 -2.59
C SER A 148 12.85 11.51 -3.65
N TYR A 149 12.25 11.66 -4.83
CA TYR A 149 12.58 10.78 -5.96
C TYR A 149 14.06 10.87 -6.35
N GLY A 150 14.71 12.02 -6.13
CA GLY A 150 16.14 12.19 -6.39
C GLY A 150 17.01 11.44 -5.39
N VAL A 151 16.64 11.44 -4.10
CA VAL A 151 17.27 10.59 -3.08
C VAL A 151 17.14 9.11 -3.47
N LEU A 152 15.95 8.69 -3.89
CA LEU A 152 15.70 7.32 -4.35
C LEU A 152 16.56 6.97 -5.58
N ALA A 153 16.63 7.86 -6.57
CA ALA A 153 17.46 7.66 -7.77
C ALA A 153 18.94 7.45 -7.42
N LEU A 154 19.47 8.24 -6.49
CA LEU A 154 20.85 8.08 -6.00
C LEU A 154 21.05 6.76 -5.25
N SER A 155 20.08 6.34 -4.45
CA SER A 155 20.11 5.05 -3.76
C SER A 155 20.11 3.88 -4.74
N ASN A 156 19.21 3.89 -5.73
CA ASN A 156 19.09 2.82 -6.72
C ASN A 156 20.32 2.76 -7.64
N ALA A 157 20.96 3.89 -7.91
CA ALA A 157 22.23 3.94 -8.64
C ALA A 157 23.46 3.53 -7.80
N GLY A 158 23.29 3.19 -6.52
CA GLY A 158 24.40 2.85 -5.62
C GLY A 158 25.33 4.03 -5.34
N MET A 159 24.83 5.26 -5.44
CA MET A 159 25.60 6.50 -5.35
C MET A 159 25.21 7.35 -4.13
N LEU A 160 24.35 6.86 -3.24
CA LEU A 160 23.86 7.64 -2.10
C LEU A 160 25.01 8.14 -1.20
N SER A 161 26.01 7.29 -0.94
CA SER A 161 27.17 7.63 -0.09
C SER A 161 28.06 8.74 -0.64
N ASP A 162 28.00 9.03 -1.95
CA ASP A 162 28.74 10.13 -2.57
C ASP A 162 28.15 11.51 -2.19
N TYR A 163 26.87 11.53 -1.82
CA TYR A 163 26.09 12.74 -1.57
C TYR A 163 25.58 12.85 -0.14
N PHE A 164 25.51 11.73 0.60
CA PHE A 164 24.98 11.67 1.96
C PHE A 164 25.97 10.99 2.92
N LYS A 165 26.03 11.50 4.16
CA LYS A 165 26.76 10.88 5.27
C LYS A 165 25.82 10.50 6.39
N VAL A 166 26.17 9.41 7.08
CA VAL A 166 25.48 8.97 8.30
C VAL A 166 25.78 9.96 9.43
N MET A 167 24.74 10.47 10.08
CA MET A 167 24.85 11.21 11.34
C MET A 167 24.92 10.22 12.51
N TRP A 168 23.97 9.28 12.56
CA TRP A 168 24.00 8.11 13.44
C TRP A 168 23.20 6.96 12.83
N LYS A 169 23.60 5.74 13.18
CA LYS A 169 22.93 4.51 12.77
C LYS A 169 21.79 4.21 13.75
N GLY A 170 20.61 3.87 13.21
CA GLY A 170 19.46 3.42 13.98
C GLY A 170 19.52 1.92 14.28
N THR A 171 18.86 1.49 15.35
CA THR A 171 18.88 0.09 15.81
C THR A 171 18.24 -0.89 14.83
N GLN A 172 17.33 -0.43 13.96
CA GLN A 172 16.61 -1.28 13.02
C GLN A 172 17.35 -1.48 11.68
N TRP A 173 18.45 -0.75 11.44
CA TRP A 173 19.16 -0.81 10.16
C TRP A 173 19.59 -2.24 9.81
N ASP A 174 20.31 -2.92 10.70
CA ASP A 174 20.89 -4.24 10.38
C ASP A 174 19.84 -5.31 10.10
N ALA A 175 18.65 -5.17 10.68
CA ALA A 175 17.54 -6.11 10.46
C ALA A 175 16.87 -5.93 9.10
N LEU A 176 16.92 -4.74 8.51
CA LEU A 176 16.20 -4.38 7.27
C LEU A 176 17.13 -3.95 6.12
N SER A 177 18.46 -3.99 6.30
CA SER A 177 19.43 -3.55 5.29
C SER A 177 19.83 -4.64 4.31
N GLU A 178 19.43 -5.91 4.54
CA GLU A 178 19.84 -7.07 3.75
C GLU A 178 21.36 -7.18 3.60
N GLY A 179 22.09 -6.81 4.66
CA GLY A 179 23.55 -6.82 4.68
C GLY A 179 24.23 -5.62 4.02
N LYS A 180 23.46 -4.65 3.50
CA LYS A 180 24.02 -3.42 2.90
C LYS A 180 24.60 -2.48 3.98
N PRO A 181 25.79 -1.88 3.77
CA PRO A 181 26.39 -0.95 4.71
C PRO A 181 25.50 0.29 4.96
N VAL A 182 25.50 0.80 6.19
CA VAL A 182 24.74 2.01 6.53
C VAL A 182 25.17 3.22 5.69
N GLY A 183 24.20 3.93 5.11
CA GLY A 183 24.44 5.09 4.25
C GLY A 183 24.78 4.76 2.79
N SER A 184 24.91 3.49 2.41
CA SER A 184 25.09 3.09 1.00
C SER A 184 23.77 3.12 0.19
N THR A 185 22.64 2.99 0.87
CA THR A 185 21.28 2.99 0.33
C THR A 185 20.32 3.59 1.36
N ILE A 186 19.08 3.90 0.97
CA ILE A 186 18.01 4.24 1.92
C ILE A 186 17.40 3.01 2.60
N GLY A 187 17.66 1.80 2.08
CA GLY A 187 17.18 0.51 2.60
C GLY A 187 15.73 0.18 2.24
N HIS A 188 15.32 -1.08 2.45
CA HIS A 188 13.95 -1.56 2.21
C HIS A 188 13.04 -1.14 3.36
N GLY A 189 12.65 0.13 3.36
CA GLY A 189 11.82 0.71 4.38
C GLY A 189 11.44 2.15 4.03
N ARG A 190 10.59 2.74 4.87
CA ARG A 190 10.20 4.14 4.73
C ARG A 190 11.41 5.05 4.92
N CYS A 191 11.56 6.06 4.07
CA CYS A 191 12.56 7.11 4.22
C CYS A 191 11.87 8.47 4.38
N MET A 192 12.02 9.08 5.55
CA MET A 192 11.53 10.45 5.79
C MET A 192 12.55 11.44 5.26
N VAL A 193 12.12 12.40 4.44
CA VAL A 193 12.99 13.41 3.85
C VAL A 193 12.56 14.78 4.34
N VAL A 194 13.51 15.55 4.88
CA VAL A 194 13.28 16.90 5.42
C VAL A 194 14.33 17.86 4.86
N ALA A 195 13.88 18.98 4.30
CA ALA A 195 14.76 19.98 3.71
C ALA A 195 14.50 21.38 4.29
N PRO A 196 15.29 21.84 5.27
CA PRO A 196 15.20 23.20 5.77
C PRO A 196 15.88 24.22 4.83
N GLY A 197 15.29 25.40 4.73
CA GLY A 197 15.81 26.52 3.95
C GLY A 197 14.97 27.77 4.17
N THR A 198 14.45 28.36 3.10
CA THR A 198 13.51 29.50 3.20
C THR A 198 12.25 29.10 3.97
N GLY A 199 11.75 27.87 3.73
CA GLY A 199 10.76 27.18 4.56
C GLY A 199 11.30 25.82 5.02
N VAL A 200 10.42 24.89 5.37
CA VAL A 200 10.79 23.51 5.71
C VAL A 200 9.91 22.55 4.94
N GLY A 201 10.48 22.03 3.86
CA GLY A 201 9.81 21.02 3.05
C GLY A 201 9.96 19.62 3.65
N SER A 202 8.96 18.78 3.43
CA SER A 202 8.95 17.39 3.88
C SER A 202 8.30 16.46 2.87
N SER A 203 8.79 15.23 2.80
CA SER A 203 8.15 14.17 2.02
C SER A 203 8.52 12.80 2.58
N LEU A 204 7.70 11.80 2.28
CA LEU A 204 7.91 10.43 2.73
C LEU A 204 8.07 9.52 1.51
N ILE A 205 9.23 8.88 1.40
CA ILE A 205 9.43 7.77 0.46
C ILE A 205 8.88 6.52 1.16
N HIS A 206 7.72 6.07 0.71
CA HIS A 206 7.05 4.90 1.23
C HIS A 206 7.46 3.65 0.44
N TYR A 207 8.07 2.69 1.13
CA TYR A 207 8.38 1.37 0.56
C TYR A 207 7.13 0.49 0.54
N VAL A 208 6.78 -0.03 -0.64
CA VAL A 208 5.63 -0.91 -0.89
C VAL A 208 6.15 -2.34 -1.03
N GLY A 209 6.05 -3.13 0.04
CA GLY A 209 6.60 -4.48 0.07
C GLY A 209 5.94 -5.47 -0.91
N VAL A 210 4.74 -5.16 -1.45
CA VAL A 210 4.02 -6.01 -2.42
C VAL A 210 4.67 -5.94 -3.81
N SER A 211 5.08 -4.75 -4.24
CA SER A 211 5.64 -4.49 -5.57
C SER A 211 7.16 -4.30 -5.56
N ASP A 212 7.80 -4.41 -4.39
CA ASP A 212 9.21 -4.08 -4.18
C ASP A 212 9.58 -2.73 -4.80
N SER A 213 8.72 -1.74 -4.56
CA SER A 213 8.83 -0.41 -5.18
C SER A 213 8.63 0.70 -4.16
N TYR A 214 8.87 1.93 -4.58
CA TYR A 214 8.71 3.10 -3.72
C TYR A 214 7.70 4.09 -4.31
N VAL A 215 6.89 4.66 -3.43
CA VAL A 215 5.98 5.77 -3.74
C VAL A 215 6.37 6.95 -2.88
N VAL A 216 6.46 8.14 -3.48
CA VAL A 216 6.74 9.36 -2.72
C VAL A 216 5.44 10.06 -2.39
N LEU A 217 5.30 10.47 -1.14
CA LEU A 217 4.18 11.26 -0.63
C LEU A 217 4.69 12.64 -0.27
N ALA A 218 4.15 13.69 -0.92
CA ALA A 218 4.39 15.07 -0.51
C ALA A 218 3.73 15.34 0.85
N LEU A 219 4.43 16.01 1.75
CA LEU A 219 3.96 16.29 3.12
C LEU A 219 4.20 17.75 3.49
N GLU A 220 3.39 18.26 4.42
CA GLU A 220 3.51 19.62 4.98
C GLU A 220 3.85 19.57 6.48
N CYS A 221 4.81 18.73 6.87
CA CYS A 221 5.19 18.54 8.27
C CYS A 221 5.76 19.83 8.91
N GLY A 222 6.32 20.75 8.11
CA GLY A 222 6.73 22.07 8.59
C GLY A 222 5.57 22.92 9.13
N CYS A 223 4.34 22.66 8.67
CA CYS A 223 3.12 23.34 9.10
C CYS A 223 2.48 22.74 10.37
N LEU A 224 3.03 21.65 10.90
CA LEU A 224 2.58 21.11 12.18
C LEU A 224 2.90 22.12 13.30
N SER A 225 1.96 22.31 14.22
CA SER A 225 2.19 23.09 15.44
C SER A 225 3.34 22.51 16.26
N MET A 226 4.18 23.36 16.82
CA MET A 226 5.26 22.93 17.70
C MET A 226 4.69 22.17 18.91
N SER A 227 5.34 21.06 19.26
CA SER A 227 4.92 20.22 20.38
C SER A 227 4.93 20.98 21.71
N TRP A 228 4.02 20.62 22.60
CA TRP A 228 3.96 21.20 23.93
C TRP A 228 5.27 20.95 24.70
N CYS A 229 5.74 21.99 25.38
CA CYS A 229 6.91 21.96 26.25
C CYS A 229 6.70 22.85 27.47
N ALA A 230 7.52 22.64 28.51
CA ALA A 230 7.49 23.39 29.76
C ALA A 230 8.80 24.17 29.98
N ASN A 231 8.83 24.99 31.02
CA ASN A 231 10.02 25.73 31.46
C ASN A 231 10.56 26.69 30.39
N GLU A 232 11.89 26.76 30.20
CA GLU A 232 12.54 27.68 29.27
C GLU A 232 12.14 27.47 27.81
N ASP A 233 11.88 26.22 27.39
CA ASP A 233 11.44 25.94 26.02
C ASP A 233 10.05 26.53 25.76
N SER A 234 9.16 26.49 26.76
CA SER A 234 7.83 27.10 26.67
C SER A 234 7.91 28.61 26.51
N LYS A 235 8.84 29.27 27.22
CA LYS A 235 9.09 30.71 27.09
C LYS A 235 9.57 31.08 25.69
N TYR A 236 10.45 30.26 25.11
CA TYR A 236 10.89 30.44 23.72
C TYR A 236 9.73 30.28 22.73
N VAL A 237 8.90 29.23 22.86
CA VAL A 237 7.75 28.99 21.99
C VAL A 237 6.76 30.15 22.06
N GLN A 238 6.50 30.68 23.26
CA GLN A 238 5.63 31.84 23.45
C GLN A 238 6.19 33.12 22.81
N ALA A 239 7.51 33.35 22.94
CA ALA A 239 8.17 34.48 22.30
C ALA A 239 8.12 34.38 20.76
N LEU A 240 8.35 33.18 20.22
CA LEU A 240 8.25 32.91 18.79
C LEU A 240 6.81 33.14 18.28
N ALA A 241 5.81 32.68 19.03
CA ALA A 241 4.40 32.92 18.71
C ALA A 241 4.07 34.42 18.62
N GLY A 242 4.50 35.20 19.62
CA GLY A 242 4.35 36.66 19.62
C GLY A 242 5.05 37.33 18.43
N TYR A 243 6.27 36.88 18.10
CA TYR A 243 7.00 37.37 16.94
C TYR A 243 6.27 37.06 15.63
N MET A 244 5.74 35.85 15.45
CA MET A 244 4.95 35.48 14.28
C MET A 244 3.66 36.32 14.17
N ALA A 245 2.95 36.52 15.27
CA ALA A 245 1.75 37.35 15.33
C ALA A 245 2.04 38.80 14.90
N SER A 246 3.23 39.34 15.24
CA SER A 246 3.63 40.69 14.82
C SER A 246 3.92 40.80 13.31
N LYS A 247 4.37 39.72 12.67
CA LYS A 247 4.67 39.65 11.22
C LYS A 247 3.44 39.38 10.37
N ALA A 248 2.54 38.52 10.86
CA ALA A 248 1.31 38.20 10.15
C ALA A 248 0.37 39.41 10.23
N ARG A 249 0.19 40.14 9.12
CA ARG A 249 -0.90 41.14 8.97
C ARG A 249 -2.32 40.51 9.07
N ALA A 250 -2.42 39.25 9.48
CA ALA A 250 -3.65 38.47 9.59
C ALA A 250 -4.29 38.70 10.96
N LYS A 251 -5.57 39.11 10.95
CA LYS A 251 -6.40 39.18 12.15
C LYS A 251 -6.57 37.75 12.72
N GLY A 252 -6.11 37.49 13.94
CA GLY A 252 -6.42 36.25 14.68
C GLY A 252 -5.25 35.41 15.19
N LEU A 253 -4.00 35.83 15.00
CA LEU A 253 -2.83 35.22 15.67
C LEU A 253 -2.45 36.04 16.90
N ASP A 254 -2.27 35.38 18.04
CA ASP A 254 -1.70 35.96 19.26
C ASP A 254 -0.63 35.02 19.84
N SER A 255 0.00 35.40 20.95
CA SER A 255 1.05 34.59 21.59
C SER A 255 0.54 33.29 22.24
N THR A 256 -0.78 33.04 22.22
CA THR A 256 -1.39 31.79 22.73
C THR A 256 -1.58 30.75 21.63
N VAL A 257 -1.54 31.15 20.36
CA VAL A 257 -1.54 30.23 19.22
C VAL A 257 -0.15 29.65 19.03
N ALA A 258 -0.04 28.32 19.09
CA ALA A 258 1.24 27.64 18.92
C ALA A 258 1.86 27.95 17.54
N PRO A 259 3.15 28.32 17.48
CA PRO A 259 3.83 28.52 16.22
C PRO A 259 4.00 27.17 15.50
N ILE A 260 4.16 27.20 14.18
CA ILE A 260 4.47 26.00 13.39
C ILE A 260 5.97 25.70 13.42
N TRP A 261 6.35 24.43 13.22
CA TRP A 261 7.75 24.01 13.23
C TRP A 261 8.64 24.78 12.25
N GLU A 262 8.14 25.10 11.05
CA GLU A 262 8.86 25.89 10.04
C GLU A 262 9.34 27.24 10.59
N ALA A 263 8.55 27.88 11.45
CA ALA A 263 8.90 29.18 12.02
C ALA A 263 10.14 29.12 12.92
N ALA A 264 10.41 27.96 13.54
CA ALA A 264 11.55 27.74 14.42
C ALA A 264 12.78 27.16 13.69
N THR A 265 12.62 26.72 12.43
CA THR A 265 13.59 25.86 11.72
C THR A 265 13.95 26.35 10.31
N SER A 266 13.29 27.42 9.83
CA SER A 266 13.61 28.13 8.59
C SER A 266 14.69 29.21 8.78
N GLY A 267 15.13 29.83 7.68
CA GLY A 267 16.00 31.00 7.72
C GLY A 267 15.40 32.14 8.58
N SER A 268 14.10 32.38 8.48
CA SER A 268 13.41 33.38 9.33
C SER A 268 13.44 33.01 10.82
N GLY A 269 13.40 31.72 11.13
CA GLY A 269 13.58 31.20 12.48
C GLY A 269 14.99 31.40 13.00
N LEU A 270 16.02 31.24 12.16
CA LEU A 270 17.41 31.51 12.55
C LEU A 270 17.64 32.98 12.91
N GLU A 271 17.05 33.89 12.13
CA GLU A 271 17.09 35.34 12.41
C GLU A 271 16.44 35.67 13.76
N PHE A 272 15.28 35.08 14.05
CA PHE A 272 14.62 35.20 15.34
C PHE A 272 15.45 34.60 16.47
N ASN A 273 15.99 33.39 16.29
CA ASN A 273 16.81 32.74 17.30
C ASN A 273 18.01 33.61 17.68
N TYR A 274 18.68 34.25 16.72
CA TYR A 274 19.78 35.15 17.02
C TYR A 274 19.34 36.38 17.83
N ALA A 275 18.21 36.98 17.48
CA ALA A 275 17.64 38.08 18.27
C ALA A 275 17.27 37.62 19.70
N TYR A 276 16.65 36.44 19.82
CA TYR A 276 16.30 35.84 21.11
C TYR A 276 17.52 35.56 22.00
N GLU A 277 18.63 35.07 21.44
CA GLU A 277 19.86 34.84 22.22
C GLU A 277 20.55 36.14 22.67
N LYS A 278 20.27 37.29 22.02
CA LYS A 278 20.79 38.61 22.43
C LYS A 278 19.87 39.36 23.38
N GLU A 279 18.56 39.31 23.15
CA GLU A 279 17.56 40.16 23.81
C GLU A 279 16.59 39.38 24.71
N GLY A 280 16.64 38.05 24.68
CA GLY A 280 15.73 37.17 25.40
C GLY A 280 14.29 37.23 24.87
N PRO A 281 13.29 37.00 25.74
CA PRO A 281 11.88 36.97 25.35
C PRO A 281 11.31 38.27 24.76
N LYS A 282 12.07 39.38 24.84
CA LYS A 282 11.66 40.68 24.27
C LYS A 282 12.06 40.86 22.81
N ALA A 283 12.78 39.88 22.23
CA ALA A 283 13.17 39.90 20.83
C ALA A 283 11.95 40.03 19.92
N SER A 284 11.92 41.08 19.11
CA SER A 284 10.76 41.42 18.26
C SER A 284 11.16 41.71 16.81
N VAL A 285 12.44 41.94 16.53
CA VAL A 285 12.95 42.25 15.19
C VAL A 285 14.24 41.47 14.89
N PRO A 286 14.47 41.04 13.63
CA PRO A 286 15.75 40.48 13.22
C PRO A 286 16.91 41.45 13.43
N LEU A 287 17.99 40.99 14.08
CA LEU A 287 19.23 41.78 14.24
C LEU A 287 20.24 41.54 13.11
N LYS A 288 20.22 40.34 12.53
CA LYS A 288 21.10 39.89 11.43
C LYS A 288 20.34 38.92 10.55
N SER A 289 20.72 38.86 9.28
CA SER A 289 20.16 37.89 8.33
C SER A 289 20.66 36.47 8.60
N ALA A 290 19.90 35.45 8.19
CA ALA A 290 20.28 34.05 8.39
C ALA A 290 21.71 33.70 7.88
N PRO A 291 22.16 34.13 6.68
CA PRO A 291 23.52 33.86 6.22
C PRO A 291 24.61 34.52 7.07
N GLU A 292 24.35 35.72 7.61
CA GLU A 292 25.29 36.40 8.51
C GLU A 292 25.41 35.67 9.85
N VAL A 293 24.28 35.23 10.41
CA VAL A 293 24.27 34.42 11.64
C VAL A 293 25.03 33.12 11.43
N ALA A 294 24.78 32.40 10.33
CA ALA A 294 25.50 31.17 10.01
C ALA A 294 27.01 31.40 9.84
N LYS A 295 27.42 32.51 9.20
CA LYS A 295 28.83 32.89 9.05
C LYS A 295 29.50 33.18 10.39
N LEU A 296 28.83 33.90 11.29
CA LEU A 296 29.34 34.18 12.64
C LEU A 296 29.45 32.91 13.49
N ALA A 297 28.45 32.03 13.41
CA ALA A 297 28.47 30.74 14.09
C ALA A 297 29.62 29.85 13.58
N LYS A 298 29.86 29.81 12.26
CA LYS A 298 30.97 29.07 11.65
C LYS A 298 32.34 29.57 12.11
N ALA A 299 32.48 30.89 12.25
CA ALA A 299 33.72 31.49 12.76
C ALA A 299 33.91 31.28 14.27
N GLY A 300 32.86 30.91 15.00
CA GLY A 300 32.87 30.81 16.46
C GLY A 300 33.05 32.17 17.17
N SER A 301 32.88 33.28 16.45
CA SER A 301 33.19 34.63 16.94
C SER A 301 32.04 35.28 17.72
N ASP A 302 30.82 34.76 17.62
CA ASP A 302 29.66 35.24 18.36
C ASP A 302 28.95 34.06 19.07
N PRO A 303 29.01 33.98 20.42
CA PRO A 303 28.33 32.94 21.18
C PRO A 303 26.81 32.88 20.93
N ALA A 304 26.16 34.03 20.69
CA ALA A 304 24.72 34.07 20.41
C ALA A 304 24.41 33.47 19.03
N ALA A 305 25.29 33.63 18.04
CA ALA A 305 25.13 33.00 16.73
C ALA A 305 25.28 31.47 16.81
N VAL A 306 26.25 31.00 17.61
CA VAL A 306 26.44 29.57 17.87
C VAL A 306 25.21 28.98 18.57
N ALA A 307 24.69 29.66 19.61
CA ALA A 307 23.49 29.25 20.32
C ALA A 307 22.24 29.26 19.42
N ALA A 308 22.09 30.27 18.56
CA ALA A 308 20.98 30.37 17.63
C ALA A 308 20.97 29.23 16.58
N MET A 309 22.14 28.85 16.06
CA MET A 309 22.31 27.70 15.17
C MET A 309 22.01 26.38 15.90
N ASP A 310 22.47 26.24 17.15
CA ASP A 310 22.17 25.05 17.97
C ASP A 310 20.66 24.90 18.22
N ARG A 311 19.98 26.01 18.53
CA ARG A 311 18.53 26.06 18.72
C ARG A 311 17.77 25.71 17.44
N LEU A 312 18.21 26.24 16.29
CA LEU A 312 17.63 25.94 14.98
C LEU A 312 17.60 24.42 14.73
N TYR A 313 18.74 23.75 14.88
CA TYR A 313 18.83 22.32 14.60
C TYR A 313 18.23 21.45 15.70
N LYS A 314 18.21 21.88 16.96
CA LYS A 314 17.44 21.20 18.01
C LYS A 314 15.94 21.24 17.73
N ASN A 315 15.41 22.36 17.25
CA ASN A 315 14.01 22.45 16.84
C ASN A 315 13.75 21.59 15.59
N LEU A 316 14.70 21.52 14.65
CA LEU A 316 14.60 20.60 13.52
C LEU A 316 14.55 19.14 14.00
N MET A 317 15.35 18.77 15.01
CA MET A 317 15.28 17.45 15.63
C MET A 317 13.97 17.20 16.35
N GLY A 318 13.37 18.24 16.94
CA GLY A 318 12.02 18.20 17.49
C GLY A 318 10.98 17.84 16.44
N LEU A 319 10.98 18.54 15.29
CA LEU A 319 10.12 18.20 14.15
C LEU A 319 10.35 16.75 13.70
N THR A 320 11.62 16.36 13.49
CA THR A 320 11.92 15.01 13.02
C THR A 320 11.57 13.93 14.04
N ALA A 321 11.54 14.24 15.34
CA ALA A 321 11.12 13.30 16.37
C ALA A 321 9.64 12.94 16.21
N GLU A 322 8.79 13.95 15.99
CA GLU A 322 7.36 13.76 15.75
C GLU A 322 7.13 12.96 14.47
N THR A 323 7.79 13.33 13.36
CA THR A 323 7.63 12.61 12.09
C THR A 323 8.19 11.19 12.16
N THR A 324 9.26 10.97 12.94
CA THR A 324 9.82 9.64 13.16
C THR A 324 8.81 8.76 13.90
N MET A 325 8.13 9.30 14.92
CA MET A 325 7.08 8.56 15.61
C MET A 325 5.86 8.29 14.72
N GLN A 326 5.41 9.29 13.96
CA GLN A 326 4.23 9.19 13.09
C GLN A 326 4.41 8.16 11.97
N PHE A 327 5.58 8.14 11.32
CA PHE A 327 5.80 7.36 10.10
C PHE A 327 6.65 6.11 10.31
N LEU A 328 7.32 5.99 11.46
CA LEU A 328 8.28 4.92 11.79
C LEU A 328 9.25 4.61 10.63
N PRO A 329 10.00 5.62 10.14
CA PRO A 329 10.89 5.43 9.01
C PRO A 329 12.14 4.62 9.39
N LEU A 330 12.62 3.81 8.44
CA LEU A 330 13.92 3.14 8.56
C LEU A 330 15.06 4.17 8.51
N THR A 331 14.92 5.16 7.63
CA THR A 331 15.89 6.25 7.45
C THR A 331 15.23 7.62 7.50
N CYS A 332 15.91 8.60 8.07
CA CYS A 332 15.58 10.02 7.96
C CYS A 332 16.72 10.76 7.28
N VAL A 333 16.43 11.50 6.22
CA VAL A 333 17.41 12.24 5.42
C VAL A 333 17.18 13.73 5.59
N LEU A 334 18.20 14.44 6.08
CA LEU A 334 18.26 15.89 6.06
C LEU A 334 18.97 16.34 4.77
N MET A 335 18.32 17.16 3.96
CA MET A 335 18.88 17.58 2.67
C MET A 335 18.66 19.06 2.37
N GLY A 336 19.17 19.51 1.21
CA GLY A 336 19.07 20.88 0.75
C GLY A 336 20.34 21.70 0.99
N ASP A 337 20.46 22.81 0.26
CA ASP A 337 21.67 23.65 0.25
C ASP A 337 22.02 24.21 1.63
N SER A 338 21.03 24.46 2.49
CA SER A 338 21.24 24.90 3.86
C SER A 338 22.01 23.86 4.69
N ILE A 339 21.66 22.57 4.55
CA ILE A 339 22.32 21.47 5.25
C ILE A 339 23.77 21.32 4.75
N VAL A 340 23.97 21.41 3.43
CA VAL A 340 25.30 21.33 2.82
C VAL A 340 26.18 22.51 3.24
N SER A 341 25.65 23.74 3.14
CA SER A 341 26.37 24.99 3.48
C SER A 341 26.75 25.07 4.96
N ASN A 342 25.90 24.50 5.82
CA ASN A 342 26.12 24.45 7.27
C ASN A 342 26.79 23.14 7.73
N SER A 343 27.51 22.44 6.85
CA SER A 343 28.22 21.20 7.19
C SER A 343 29.12 21.33 8.41
N PHE A 344 29.72 22.52 8.64
CA PHE A 344 30.54 22.79 9.83
C PHE A 344 29.84 22.48 11.15
N TYR A 345 28.52 22.65 11.23
CA TYR A 345 27.75 22.35 12.44
C TYR A 345 27.66 20.83 12.66
N PHE A 346 27.41 20.07 11.60
CA PHE A 346 27.24 18.62 11.65
C PHE A 346 28.55 17.83 11.61
N ASP A 347 29.65 18.44 11.16
CA ASP A 347 30.99 17.83 11.21
C ASP A 347 31.57 17.85 12.63
N ASN A 348 30.98 18.64 13.55
CA ASN A 348 31.32 18.60 14.96
C ASN A 348 30.57 17.43 15.65
N PRO A 349 31.29 16.39 16.15
CA PRO A 349 30.64 15.22 16.76
C PRO A 349 29.82 15.54 18.01
N GLU A 350 30.21 16.56 18.77
CA GLU A 350 29.46 16.98 19.97
C GLU A 350 28.12 17.61 19.61
N ASN A 351 28.04 18.31 18.47
CA ASN A 351 26.76 18.80 17.95
C ASN A 351 25.86 17.63 17.54
N VAL A 352 26.40 16.65 16.80
CA VAL A 352 25.65 15.46 16.37
C VAL A 352 25.13 14.67 17.58
N LYS A 353 25.96 14.47 18.61
CA LYS A 353 25.51 13.86 19.88
C LYS A 353 24.39 14.64 20.53
N ARG A 354 24.46 15.98 20.55
CA ARG A 354 23.39 16.84 21.10
C ARG A 354 22.10 16.74 20.29
N LEU A 355 22.17 16.66 18.97
CA LEU A 355 21.01 16.43 18.10
C LEU A 355 20.37 15.06 18.37
N GLN A 356 21.19 14.01 18.52
CA GLN A 356 20.72 12.68 18.88
C GLN A 356 20.15 12.64 20.31
N ALA A 357 20.70 13.40 21.25
CA ALA A 357 20.11 13.52 22.58
C ALA A 357 18.74 14.19 22.51
N ARG A 358 18.61 15.26 21.71
CA ARG A 358 17.36 15.99 21.52
C ARG A 358 16.25 15.11 20.94
N ILE A 359 16.55 14.28 19.93
CA ILE A 359 15.54 13.36 19.38
C ILE A 359 15.07 12.34 20.43
N ASN A 360 15.97 11.94 21.34
CA ASN A 360 15.67 10.96 22.37
C ASN A 360 14.84 11.49 23.55
N GLU A 361 14.58 12.80 23.59
CA GLU A 361 13.75 13.40 24.64
C GLU A 361 12.27 13.04 24.48
N HIS A 362 11.84 12.64 23.28
CA HIS A 362 10.45 12.32 22.95
C HIS A 362 9.90 11.20 23.86
N THR A 363 8.64 11.33 24.28
CA THR A 363 8.00 10.41 25.25
C THR A 363 8.07 8.95 24.80
N MET A 364 7.84 8.71 23.50
CA MET A 364 7.86 7.37 22.92
C MET A 364 9.26 6.76 22.82
N GLU A 365 10.32 7.57 22.85
CA GLU A 365 11.69 7.06 22.97
C GLU A 365 12.00 6.63 24.41
N ARG A 366 11.58 7.44 25.39
CA ARG A 366 11.82 7.14 26.81
C ARG A 366 11.16 5.82 27.22
N GLN A 367 9.96 5.56 26.71
CA GLN A 367 9.16 4.38 27.08
C GLN A 367 9.45 3.16 26.21
N LEU A 368 9.56 3.32 24.88
CA LEU A 368 9.44 2.20 23.93
C LEU A 368 10.53 2.14 22.86
N LYS A 369 11.52 3.05 22.91
CA LYS A 369 12.67 3.06 22.00
C LYS A 369 12.26 3.07 20.51
N PHE A 370 11.25 3.87 20.16
CA PHE A 370 10.79 3.96 18.78
C PHE A 370 11.71 4.82 17.90
N LEU A 371 12.23 5.93 18.41
CA LEU A 371 12.95 6.91 17.59
C LEU A 371 14.40 6.48 17.36
N SER A 372 15.00 5.76 18.30
CA SER A 372 16.35 5.18 18.15
C SER A 372 16.43 4.07 17.07
N ARG A 373 15.29 3.63 16.51
CA ARG A 373 15.23 2.68 15.39
C ARG A 373 15.72 3.28 14.08
N THR A 374 15.51 4.58 13.90
CA THR A 374 15.73 5.27 12.63
C THR A 374 17.19 5.68 12.45
N THR A 375 17.74 5.40 11.26
CA THR A 375 19.05 5.88 10.84
C THR A 375 18.96 7.30 10.29
N PHE A 376 19.80 8.21 10.76
CA PHE A 376 19.83 9.59 10.27
C PHE A 376 20.99 9.82 9.31
N LEU A 377 20.66 10.39 8.16
CA LEU A 377 21.60 10.78 7.10
C LEU A 377 21.50 12.29 6.86
N ARG A 378 22.59 12.91 6.41
CA ARG A 378 22.58 14.29 5.93
C ARG A 378 23.26 14.42 4.58
N GLN A 379 22.76 15.34 3.76
CA GLN A 379 23.41 15.70 2.52
C GLN A 379 24.74 16.44 2.81
N VAL A 380 25.79 16.07 2.09
CA VAL A 380 27.13 16.66 2.21
C VAL A 380 27.65 17.28 0.92
N ARG A 381 27.00 16.99 -0.21
CA ARG A 381 27.38 17.51 -1.52
C ARG A 381 26.16 17.99 -2.28
N SER A 382 26.23 19.20 -2.82
CA SER A 382 25.17 19.75 -3.67
C SER A 382 25.08 18.98 -4.99
N VAL A 383 23.84 18.74 -5.39
CA VAL A 383 23.44 18.17 -6.68
C VAL A 383 22.03 18.69 -6.98
N ASN A 384 21.65 18.83 -8.24
CA ASN A 384 20.28 19.18 -8.57
C ASN A 384 19.37 17.95 -8.37
N ILE A 385 18.99 17.75 -7.11
CA ILE A 385 18.25 16.57 -6.68
C ILE A 385 16.83 16.53 -7.26
N ASN A 386 16.24 17.69 -7.58
CA ASN A 386 14.92 17.77 -8.20
C ASN A 386 14.94 17.26 -9.66
N LEU A 387 15.98 17.59 -10.43
CA LEU A 387 16.14 17.04 -11.79
C LEU A 387 16.40 15.53 -11.75
N LEU A 388 17.23 15.06 -10.80
CA LEU A 388 17.38 13.63 -10.54
C LEU A 388 16.05 12.98 -10.13
N GLY A 389 15.23 13.72 -9.39
CA GLY A 389 13.88 13.36 -9.00
C GLY A 389 12.93 13.12 -10.15
N CYS A 390 12.98 13.99 -11.16
CA CYS A 390 12.18 13.81 -12.36
C CYS A 390 12.54 12.51 -13.10
N LEU A 391 13.83 12.15 -13.13
CA LEU A 391 14.30 10.83 -13.62
C LEU A 391 13.84 9.70 -12.69
N GLY A 392 13.98 9.88 -11.37
CA GLY A 392 13.61 8.88 -10.36
C GLY A 392 12.11 8.55 -10.40
N PHE A 393 11.25 9.54 -10.62
CA PHE A 393 9.84 9.34 -10.88
C PHE A 393 9.63 8.45 -12.11
N GLY A 394 10.30 8.78 -13.21
CA GLY A 394 10.23 8.02 -14.46
C GLY A 394 10.66 6.56 -14.32
N SER A 395 11.69 6.30 -13.52
CA SER A 395 12.20 4.95 -13.28
C SER A 395 11.34 4.10 -12.35
N GLN A 396 10.43 4.71 -11.59
CA GLN A 396 9.42 3.99 -10.80
C GLN A 396 8.15 3.67 -11.59
N LEU A 397 7.99 4.23 -12.80
CA LEU A 397 6.88 3.84 -13.68
C LEU A 397 7.18 2.46 -14.28
N SER A 398 6.18 1.58 -14.28
CA SER A 398 6.24 0.29 -14.98
C SER A 398 6.71 0.47 -16.44
N ASP A 399 7.54 -0.44 -16.96
CA ASP A 399 8.30 -0.27 -18.20
C ASP A 399 7.37 -0.09 -19.43
N PRO A 400 7.74 0.66 -20.50
CA PRO A 400 6.92 0.76 -21.73
C PRO A 400 6.70 -0.59 -22.41
N ALA A 401 7.65 -1.51 -22.22
CA ALA A 401 7.57 -2.88 -22.72
C ALA A 401 6.49 -3.73 -22.03
N ASP A 402 6.00 -3.30 -20.86
CA ASP A 402 4.89 -3.98 -20.16
C ASP A 402 3.52 -3.67 -20.78
N GLN A 403 3.43 -2.71 -21.71
CA GLN A 403 2.16 -2.30 -22.34
C GLN A 403 2.10 -2.58 -23.85
N LEU A 404 3.20 -3.00 -24.49
CA LEU A 404 3.26 -3.32 -25.92
C LEU A 404 3.62 -4.80 -26.12
N ALA A 405 2.60 -5.65 -26.05
CA ALA A 405 2.60 -7.09 -26.36
C ALA A 405 3.64 -7.97 -25.60
N PRO A 406 3.23 -9.09 -24.99
CA PRO A 406 4.12 -9.87 -24.14
C PRO A 406 5.26 -10.48 -24.96
N ASN A 407 6.48 -9.99 -24.73
CA ASN A 407 7.69 -10.75 -25.02
C ASN A 407 7.69 -11.97 -24.08
N LYS A 408 7.86 -13.18 -24.62
CA LYS A 408 7.83 -14.45 -23.85
C LYS A 408 8.76 -14.44 -22.62
N SER A 409 9.90 -13.73 -22.69
CA SER A 409 10.85 -13.63 -21.58
C SER A 409 10.32 -12.83 -20.38
N ASN A 410 9.57 -11.75 -20.63
CA ASN A 410 9.04 -10.87 -19.57
C ASN A 410 7.82 -11.51 -18.88
N PHE A 411 7.05 -12.30 -19.62
CA PHE A 411 5.96 -13.11 -19.04
C PHE A 411 6.50 -14.18 -18.08
N GLU A 412 7.62 -14.83 -18.40
CA GLU A 412 8.24 -15.83 -17.52
C GLU A 412 8.85 -15.22 -16.26
N GLU A 413 9.44 -14.02 -16.34
CA GLU A 413 9.95 -13.29 -15.16
C GLU A 413 8.81 -12.77 -14.27
N LYS A 414 7.78 -12.16 -14.87
CA LYS A 414 6.57 -11.72 -14.15
C LYS A 414 5.83 -12.89 -13.51
N THR A 415 5.72 -14.02 -14.20
CA THR A 415 5.15 -15.26 -13.65
C THR A 415 5.98 -15.76 -12.47
N ARG A 416 7.32 -15.78 -12.58
CA ARG A 416 8.20 -16.16 -11.46
C ARG A 416 8.04 -15.25 -10.24
N ALA A 417 7.92 -13.94 -10.44
CA ALA A 417 7.67 -12.99 -9.35
C ALA A 417 6.32 -13.26 -8.67
N TRP A 418 5.26 -13.49 -9.45
CA TRP A 418 3.94 -13.84 -8.93
C TRP A 418 3.91 -15.19 -8.21
N GLU A 419 4.67 -16.17 -8.69
CA GLU A 419 4.82 -17.46 -8.01
C GLU A 419 5.51 -17.30 -6.66
N ALA A 420 6.61 -16.53 -6.62
CA ALA A 420 7.33 -16.23 -5.39
C ALA A 420 6.43 -15.52 -4.37
N GLU A 421 5.63 -14.55 -4.82
CA GLU A 421 4.70 -13.83 -3.95
C GLU A 421 3.57 -14.72 -3.43
N GLN A 422 2.97 -15.55 -4.28
CA GLN A 422 1.97 -16.53 -3.83
C GLN A 422 2.54 -17.55 -2.84
N LEU A 423 3.80 -17.97 -3.00
CA LEU A 423 4.46 -18.82 -2.01
C LEU A 423 4.67 -18.08 -0.69
N ARG A 424 5.13 -16.82 -0.73
CA ARG A 424 5.34 -15.99 0.46
C ARG A 424 4.02 -15.76 1.21
N VAL A 425 2.96 -15.36 0.52
CA VAL A 425 1.63 -15.11 1.10
C VAL A 425 1.00 -16.42 1.59
N GLY A 426 1.16 -17.52 0.85
CA GLY A 426 0.72 -18.85 1.29
C GLY A 426 1.36 -19.31 2.60
N LEU A 427 2.59 -18.87 2.90
CA LEU A 427 3.27 -19.13 4.18
C LEU A 427 2.74 -18.25 5.32
N LEU A 428 2.23 -17.05 5.03
CA LEU A 428 1.62 -16.14 6.01
C LEU A 428 0.17 -16.51 6.34
N ALA A 429 -0.47 -17.31 5.49
CA ALA A 429 -1.83 -17.73 5.69
C ALA A 429 -1.95 -18.67 6.90
N ASP A 430 -2.62 -18.20 7.95
CA ASP A 430 -2.95 -19.01 9.12
C ASP A 430 -4.10 -19.98 8.82
N VAL A 431 -3.75 -21.15 8.28
CA VAL A 431 -4.67 -22.22 7.90
C VAL A 431 -4.01 -23.56 8.25
N PRO A 432 -4.74 -24.53 8.85
CA PRO A 432 -4.17 -25.84 9.13
C PRO A 432 -3.78 -26.55 7.82
N ARG A 433 -2.74 -27.38 7.84
CA ARG A 433 -2.36 -28.21 6.69
C ARG A 433 -3.18 -29.49 6.59
N THR A 434 -3.56 -30.02 7.75
CA THR A 434 -4.32 -31.26 7.93
C THR A 434 -5.38 -31.06 9.01
N GLU A 435 -6.33 -32.00 9.09
CA GLU A 435 -7.33 -32.02 10.16
C GLU A 435 -7.20 -33.29 11.00
N TYR A 436 -7.53 -33.16 12.28
CA TYR A 436 -7.30 -34.20 13.30
C TYR A 436 -7.95 -35.53 12.93
N TYR A 437 -9.16 -35.49 12.40
CA TYR A 437 -9.90 -36.70 12.01
C TYR A 437 -9.16 -37.51 10.94
N TYR A 438 -8.65 -36.85 9.89
CA TYR A 438 -7.95 -37.55 8.79
C TYR A 438 -6.60 -38.14 9.24
N CYS A 439 -5.85 -37.45 10.11
CA CYS A 439 -4.59 -37.98 10.66
C CYS A 439 -4.78 -39.26 11.50
N ARG A 440 -5.84 -39.31 12.31
CA ARG A 440 -6.07 -40.41 13.26
C ARG A 440 -6.72 -41.64 12.64
N HIS A 441 -7.48 -41.45 11.56
CA HIS A 441 -8.27 -42.51 10.98
C HIS A 441 -7.50 -43.28 9.89
N LEU A 442 -6.67 -42.61 9.08
CA LEU A 442 -5.82 -43.26 8.07
C LEU A 442 -4.68 -44.09 8.69
N SER A 443 -4.32 -43.82 9.95
CA SER A 443 -3.34 -44.60 10.73
C SER A 443 -3.90 -45.93 11.29
N ASN A 444 -5.21 -46.17 11.21
CA ASN A 444 -5.91 -47.28 11.89
C ASN A 444 -6.44 -48.38 10.95
N HIS A 445 -5.82 -48.62 9.79
CA HIS A 445 -6.12 -49.81 8.97
C HIS A 445 -5.71 -51.16 9.63
N GLY A 446 -5.35 -51.17 10.92
CA GLY A 446 -5.19 -52.37 11.74
C GLY A 446 -5.90 -52.25 13.10
N SER A 447 -7.01 -52.97 13.25
CA SER A 447 -7.67 -53.37 14.52
C SER A 447 -8.29 -52.30 15.46
N SER A 448 -9.61 -52.47 15.64
CA SER A 448 -10.48 -52.19 16.80
C SER A 448 -10.22 -51.01 17.76
N THR A 449 -11.27 -50.19 17.91
CA THR A 449 -11.58 -49.26 19.02
C THR A 449 -10.65 -48.06 19.22
N VAL A 450 -11.10 -46.89 18.73
CA VAL A 450 -10.45 -45.58 18.91
C VAL A 450 -10.74 -45.05 20.32
N GLN A 451 -9.76 -45.07 21.24
CA GLN A 451 -9.83 -44.35 22.52
C GLN A 451 -9.43 -42.89 22.35
N LEU A 452 -10.32 -41.93 22.55
CA LEU A 452 -10.11 -40.51 22.26
C LEU A 452 -8.98 -39.79 23.04
N HIS A 453 -8.29 -40.44 24.00
CA HIS A 453 -7.43 -39.75 24.98
C HIS A 453 -5.95 -40.16 25.10
N ALA A 454 -5.35 -40.91 24.17
CA ALA A 454 -3.92 -41.27 24.27
C ALA A 454 -3.08 -40.65 23.13
N PRO A 455 -1.95 -39.97 23.45
CA PRO A 455 -0.97 -39.59 22.44
C PRO A 455 -0.13 -40.82 22.08
N ARG A 456 -0.17 -41.24 20.81
CA ARG A 456 0.81 -42.17 20.25
C ARG A 456 1.46 -41.54 19.04
N ASN A 457 2.78 -41.44 19.11
CA ASN A 457 3.67 -41.03 18.04
C ASN A 457 3.71 -42.11 16.95
N GLU A 458 3.65 -41.64 15.70
CA GLU A 458 4.42 -42.04 14.51
C GLU A 458 3.55 -41.90 13.24
N GLY A 459 3.76 -40.78 12.54
CA GLY A 459 2.94 -40.27 11.44
C GLY A 459 2.63 -38.80 11.70
N ALA A 460 2.99 -37.89 10.78
CA ALA A 460 2.99 -36.44 10.95
C ALA A 460 1.84 -35.96 11.88
N ALA A 461 2.21 -35.38 13.03
CA ALA A 461 1.24 -34.91 14.00
C ALA A 461 0.21 -34.02 13.29
N PRO A 462 -1.11 -34.16 13.55
CA PRO A 462 -2.07 -33.15 13.12
C PRO A 462 -1.54 -31.79 13.61
N ASP A 463 -1.80 -30.70 12.87
CA ASP A 463 -1.38 -29.36 13.33
C ASP A 463 -2.01 -29.10 14.72
N GLY A 464 -1.24 -29.43 15.76
CA GLY A 464 -1.63 -29.37 17.16
C GLY A 464 -1.92 -27.94 17.60
N ALA A 465 -1.52 -26.98 16.77
CA ALA A 465 -1.50 -25.57 17.05
C ALA A 465 -2.69 -24.77 16.46
N PHE A 466 -3.39 -25.27 15.43
CA PHE A 466 -4.48 -24.47 14.85
C PHE A 466 -5.72 -24.50 15.76
N VAL A 467 -6.12 -23.32 16.22
CA VAL A 467 -7.34 -23.08 16.98
C VAL A 467 -7.97 -21.82 16.40
N HIS A 468 -9.24 -21.89 15.98
CA HIS A 468 -9.92 -20.70 15.48
C HIS A 468 -10.19 -19.72 16.62
N GLN A 469 -9.72 -18.48 16.46
CA GLN A 469 -9.71 -17.47 17.54
C GLN A 469 -10.38 -16.14 17.14
N ARG A 470 -11.05 -16.05 15.98
CA ARG A 470 -11.58 -14.76 15.49
C ARG A 470 -13.03 -14.53 15.88
N PHE A 471 -13.84 -15.59 15.99
CA PHE A 471 -15.20 -15.54 16.50
C PHE A 471 -15.60 -16.86 17.16
N ALA A 472 -16.61 -16.82 18.02
CA ALA A 472 -17.22 -18.01 18.60
C ALA A 472 -17.88 -18.85 17.50
N LEU A 473 -17.58 -20.16 17.47
CA LEU A 473 -18.15 -21.07 16.49
C LEU A 473 -19.68 -21.16 16.65
N PRO A 474 -20.47 -20.99 15.58
CA PRO A 474 -21.91 -21.18 15.64
C PRO A 474 -22.28 -22.61 16.02
N ASN A 475 -23.48 -22.80 16.57
CA ASN A 475 -24.05 -24.14 16.74
C ASN A 475 -24.40 -24.72 15.36
N PHE A 476 -23.43 -25.41 14.76
CA PHE A 476 -23.56 -26.00 13.43
C PHE A 476 -24.60 -27.11 13.38
N GLU A 477 -24.77 -27.90 14.45
CA GLU A 477 -25.78 -28.97 14.53
C GLU A 477 -27.19 -28.38 14.40
N ALA A 478 -27.51 -27.36 15.19
CA ALA A 478 -28.78 -26.64 15.05
C ALA A 478 -28.91 -25.97 13.68
N SER A 479 -27.85 -25.32 13.18
CA SER A 479 -27.90 -24.50 11.96
C SER A 479 -28.03 -25.32 10.67
N LEU A 480 -27.42 -26.51 10.63
CA LEU A 480 -27.46 -27.41 9.47
C LEU A 480 -28.71 -28.31 9.49
N LEU A 481 -29.28 -28.60 10.67
CA LEU A 481 -30.50 -29.43 10.81
C LEU A 481 -31.82 -28.63 10.82
N ALA A 482 -31.85 -27.38 11.30
CA ALA A 482 -33.09 -26.62 11.53
C ALA A 482 -33.71 -25.94 10.28
N ARG A 483 -33.40 -26.37 9.05
CA ARG A 483 -33.97 -25.73 7.84
C ARG A 483 -35.37 -26.27 7.52
N PRO A 484 -36.35 -25.40 7.16
CA PRO A 484 -37.74 -25.82 7.02
C PRO A 484 -37.92 -26.81 5.87
N GLN A 485 -38.64 -27.89 6.15
CA GLN A 485 -39.25 -28.73 5.13
C GLN A 485 -40.25 -27.89 4.34
N THR A 486 -40.03 -27.74 3.04
CA THR A 486 -41.13 -27.38 2.14
C THR A 486 -42.03 -28.59 1.99
N GLY A 487 -43.06 -28.67 2.83
CA GLY A 487 -44.26 -29.49 2.64
C GLY A 487 -44.17 -30.95 3.08
N ALA A 488 -44.53 -31.23 4.33
CA ALA A 488 -45.32 -32.41 4.73
C ALA A 488 -45.77 -32.25 6.19
N THR A 489 -47.08 -32.34 6.40
CA THR A 489 -47.74 -32.33 7.71
C THR A 489 -47.45 -33.61 8.50
N GLY A 490 -47.27 -33.52 9.82
CA GLY A 490 -47.60 -34.63 10.71
C GLY A 490 -46.67 -34.89 11.90
N ASN A 491 -47.18 -34.51 13.08
CA ASN A 491 -46.99 -35.11 14.41
C ASN A 491 -45.64 -35.05 15.15
N SER A 492 -45.81 -34.55 16.38
CA SER A 492 -44.89 -34.45 17.51
C SER A 492 -44.44 -35.80 18.08
N ALA A 493 -43.18 -35.87 18.50
CA ALA A 493 -42.77 -36.58 19.71
C ALA A 493 -41.49 -35.94 20.26
N ALA A 494 -41.54 -35.54 21.53
CA ALA A 494 -40.38 -35.13 22.31
C ALA A 494 -39.47 -36.33 22.60
N HIS A 495 -38.15 -36.15 22.58
CA HIS A 495 -37.22 -37.11 23.17
C HIS A 495 -36.09 -36.42 23.93
N ASP A 496 -35.76 -37.07 25.05
CA ASP A 496 -35.01 -36.63 26.21
C ASP A 496 -33.56 -36.22 25.96
N ALA A 497 -33.15 -35.23 26.77
CA ALA A 497 -31.77 -34.93 27.07
C ALA A 497 -31.25 -35.96 28.09
N GLY A 498 -30.35 -36.85 27.68
CA GLY A 498 -29.65 -37.72 28.61
C GLY A 498 -29.01 -38.95 27.96
N SER A 499 -27.68 -39.00 28.03
CA SER A 499 -26.82 -40.17 27.89
C SER A 499 -26.24 -40.52 26.51
N THR A 500 -24.93 -40.77 26.58
CA THR A 500 -24.12 -41.71 25.80
C THR A 500 -23.76 -41.33 24.36
N ILE A 501 -22.47 -40.99 24.22
CA ILE A 501 -21.71 -40.94 22.97
C ILE A 501 -22.07 -42.15 22.10
N CYS A 502 -22.89 -41.93 21.07
CA CYS A 502 -23.05 -42.86 19.97
C CYS A 502 -21.78 -42.80 19.13
N VAL A 503 -20.91 -43.79 19.27
CA VAL A 503 -19.80 -44.03 18.35
C VAL A 503 -20.37 -44.80 17.16
N PRO A 504 -20.40 -44.25 15.92
CA PRO A 504 -20.89 -44.99 14.76
C PRO A 504 -19.90 -46.11 14.37
N SER A 505 -20.45 -47.24 13.95
CA SER A 505 -19.75 -48.52 13.75
C SER A 505 -19.30 -48.80 12.30
N SER A 506 -19.33 -47.83 11.38
CA SER A 506 -18.76 -48.02 10.03
C SER A 506 -18.39 -46.70 9.32
N PHE A 507 -17.19 -46.67 8.73
CA PHE A 507 -16.64 -45.55 7.96
C PHE A 507 -17.34 -45.34 6.61
N SER A 508 -18.47 -44.64 6.57
CA SER A 508 -19.26 -44.57 5.31
C SER A 508 -19.74 -43.19 4.87
N SER A 509 -19.49 -42.09 5.60
CA SER A 509 -19.97 -40.76 5.19
C SER A 509 -19.01 -39.59 5.47
N PRO A 510 -18.62 -38.80 4.45
CA PRO A 510 -17.87 -37.54 4.61
C PRO A 510 -18.44 -36.55 5.64
N TRP A 511 -19.74 -36.66 5.94
CA TRP A 511 -20.40 -35.86 6.97
C TRP A 511 -19.96 -36.20 8.39
N GLU A 512 -19.70 -37.47 8.70
CA GLU A 512 -19.24 -37.87 10.03
C GLU A 512 -17.85 -37.33 10.32
N ALA A 513 -16.97 -37.33 9.29
CA ALA A 513 -15.64 -36.74 9.37
C ALA A 513 -15.72 -35.25 9.70
N LEU A 514 -16.58 -34.52 8.99
CA LEU A 514 -16.83 -33.10 9.22
C LEU A 514 -17.33 -32.84 10.64
N TRP A 515 -18.34 -33.60 11.11
CA TRP A 515 -18.89 -33.44 12.46
C TRP A 515 -17.87 -33.72 13.56
N CYS A 516 -17.06 -34.78 13.41
CA CYS A 516 -16.00 -35.08 14.35
C CYS A 516 -14.99 -33.93 14.45
N GLN A 517 -14.61 -33.35 13.30
CA GLN A 517 -13.68 -32.22 13.28
C GLN A 517 -14.29 -30.96 13.89
N LEU A 518 -15.55 -30.63 13.59
CA LEU A 518 -16.23 -29.46 14.18
C LEU A 518 -16.31 -29.54 15.71
N ARG A 519 -16.68 -30.71 16.27
CA ARG A 519 -16.71 -30.92 17.72
C ARG A 519 -15.32 -30.82 18.35
N PHE A 520 -14.29 -31.27 17.63
CA PHE A 520 -12.92 -31.13 18.06
C PHE A 520 -12.47 -29.67 18.08
N ASP A 521 -12.80 -28.88 17.05
CA ASP A 521 -12.49 -27.46 16.97
C ASP A 521 -13.23 -26.67 18.07
N GLU A 522 -14.49 -26.99 18.35
CA GLU A 522 -15.28 -26.40 19.45
C GLU A 522 -14.67 -26.72 20.82
N ALA A 523 -14.27 -27.97 21.06
CA ALA A 523 -13.59 -28.37 22.29
C ALA A 523 -12.24 -27.66 22.47
N ARG A 524 -11.45 -27.50 21.39
CA ARG A 524 -10.19 -26.73 21.42
C ARG A 524 -10.42 -25.24 21.69
N GLN A 525 -11.41 -24.63 21.03
CA GLN A 525 -11.74 -23.22 21.26
C GLN A 525 -12.18 -22.99 22.71
N SER A 526 -12.99 -23.91 23.26
CA SER A 526 -13.42 -23.88 24.66
C SER A 526 -12.25 -24.04 25.65
N ALA A 527 -11.31 -24.94 25.36
CA ALA A 527 -10.12 -25.14 26.19
C ALA A 527 -9.13 -23.96 26.14
N ALA A 528 -9.06 -23.23 25.01
CA ALA A 528 -8.18 -22.08 24.83
C ALA A 528 -8.74 -20.77 25.43
N ALA A 529 -10.05 -20.68 25.69
CA ALA A 529 -10.77 -19.45 26.08
C ALA A 529 -10.53 -18.99 27.54
N VAL A 530 -9.32 -19.13 28.09
CA VAL A 530 -9.00 -18.91 29.52
C VAL A 530 -8.95 -17.41 29.92
N ALA A 531 -8.97 -16.46 28.98
CA ALA A 531 -8.81 -15.03 29.27
C ALA A 531 -9.98 -14.11 28.90
N GLN A 532 -10.66 -14.30 27.75
CA GLN A 532 -11.85 -13.52 27.32
C GLN A 532 -12.73 -14.30 26.32
N PRO A 533 -14.07 -14.15 26.33
CA PRO A 533 -14.96 -14.80 25.38
C PRO A 533 -14.82 -14.21 23.97
N LEU A 534 -14.82 -15.06 22.94
CA LEU A 534 -14.76 -14.63 21.54
C LEU A 534 -16.08 -13.98 21.08
N PRO A 535 -16.04 -12.99 20.17
CA PRO A 535 -17.25 -12.35 19.67
C PRO A 535 -18.10 -13.34 18.85
N THR A 536 -19.42 -13.22 18.92
CA THR A 536 -20.34 -14.01 18.09
C THR A 536 -20.27 -13.59 16.62
N LEU A 537 -20.33 -14.55 15.70
CA LEU A 537 -20.45 -14.27 14.27
C LEU A 537 -21.82 -13.67 13.93
N THR A 538 -21.84 -12.40 13.52
CA THR A 538 -23.05 -11.63 13.22
C THR A 538 -23.05 -11.02 11.83
N LEU A 539 -21.88 -10.70 11.26
CA LEU A 539 -21.74 -10.08 9.95
C LEU A 539 -20.75 -10.86 9.06
N VAL A 540 -21.20 -11.18 7.85
CA VAL A 540 -20.40 -11.83 6.82
C VAL A 540 -20.42 -11.00 5.54
N GLY A 541 -19.29 -10.92 4.85
CA GLY A 541 -19.16 -10.22 3.58
C GLY A 541 -19.02 -11.18 2.41
N GLY A 542 -19.55 -10.79 1.26
CA GLY A 542 -19.25 -11.40 -0.03
C GLY A 542 -18.52 -10.39 -0.90
N VAL A 543 -17.50 -10.85 -1.62
CA VAL A 543 -16.78 -10.02 -2.59
C VAL A 543 -16.82 -10.66 -3.97
N ASP A 544 -17.02 -9.82 -4.98
CA ASP A 544 -17.04 -10.19 -6.39
C ASP A 544 -16.64 -8.99 -7.26
N ILE A 545 -16.10 -9.26 -8.45
CA ILE A 545 -15.81 -8.24 -9.47
C ILE A 545 -16.55 -8.62 -10.75
N SER A 546 -17.46 -7.74 -11.19
CA SER A 546 -18.08 -7.86 -12.52
C SER A 546 -17.38 -6.97 -13.54
N PHE A 547 -17.18 -7.51 -14.73
CA PHE A 547 -16.55 -6.81 -15.86
C PHE A 547 -17.56 -6.00 -16.65
N ILE A 548 -17.16 -4.80 -17.07
CA ILE A 548 -17.91 -4.01 -18.04
C ILE A 548 -17.58 -4.56 -19.44
N PRO A 549 -18.58 -4.98 -20.24
CA PRO A 549 -18.36 -5.52 -21.58
C PRO A 549 -17.52 -4.58 -22.45
N ASP A 550 -16.66 -5.16 -23.29
CA ASP A 550 -15.80 -4.46 -24.25
C ASP A 550 -14.85 -3.42 -23.64
N SER A 551 -14.47 -3.60 -22.37
CA SER A 551 -13.51 -2.73 -21.68
C SER A 551 -12.66 -3.50 -20.67
N ASP A 552 -11.55 -2.91 -20.25
CA ASP A 552 -10.74 -3.38 -19.11
C ASP A 552 -11.30 -2.91 -17.76
N ASP A 553 -12.45 -2.23 -17.75
CA ASP A 553 -13.08 -1.75 -16.53
C ASP A 553 -13.93 -2.85 -15.87
N GLY A 554 -14.01 -2.78 -14.55
CA GLY A 554 -14.87 -3.62 -13.73
C GLY A 554 -15.43 -2.87 -12.53
N VAL A 555 -16.28 -3.55 -11.78
CA VAL A 555 -16.89 -3.05 -10.56
C VAL A 555 -16.68 -4.08 -9.47
N ALA A 556 -15.82 -3.75 -8.51
CA ALA A 556 -15.67 -4.50 -7.28
C ALA A 556 -16.86 -4.21 -6.36
N CYS A 557 -17.43 -5.26 -5.79
CA CYS A 557 -18.57 -5.18 -4.89
C CYS A 557 -18.27 -5.88 -3.57
N LEU A 558 -18.65 -5.23 -2.47
CA LEU A 558 -18.71 -5.81 -1.13
C LEU A 558 -20.17 -5.81 -0.68
N ALA A 559 -20.75 -6.99 -0.50
CA ALA A 559 -22.08 -7.16 0.07
C ALA A 559 -21.95 -7.68 1.51
N ILE A 560 -22.52 -6.97 2.48
CA ILE A 560 -22.46 -7.32 3.91
C ILE A 560 -23.83 -7.81 4.35
N LEU A 561 -23.87 -9.01 4.93
CA LEU A 561 -25.09 -9.72 5.32
C LEU A 561 -25.03 -10.10 6.80
N ARG A 562 -26.21 -10.17 7.44
CA ARG A 562 -26.37 -10.65 8.80
C ARG A 562 -26.34 -12.18 8.84
N TYR A 563 -25.51 -12.75 9.71
CA TYR A 563 -25.48 -14.18 9.98
C TYR A 563 -26.38 -14.53 11.19
N PRO A 564 -27.17 -15.63 11.15
CA PRO A 564 -27.33 -16.61 10.07
C PRO A 564 -28.49 -16.29 9.10
N SER A 565 -29.21 -15.18 9.27
CA SER A 565 -30.42 -14.87 8.47
C SER A 565 -30.12 -14.73 6.97
N MET A 566 -28.92 -14.25 6.63
CA MET A 566 -28.48 -13.81 5.30
C MET A 566 -29.26 -12.59 4.80
N GLU A 567 -29.74 -11.75 5.72
CA GLU A 567 -30.34 -10.46 5.39
C GLU A 567 -29.24 -9.47 4.99
N GLN A 568 -29.38 -8.81 3.85
CA GLN A 568 -28.41 -7.82 3.36
C GLN A 568 -28.50 -6.53 4.17
N VAL A 569 -27.35 -6.12 4.73
CA VAL A 569 -27.21 -4.95 5.60
C VAL A 569 -26.73 -3.74 4.80
N LYS A 570 -25.65 -3.91 4.04
CA LYS A 570 -25.06 -2.85 3.20
C LYS A 570 -24.38 -3.43 1.97
N THR A 571 -24.24 -2.60 0.94
CA THR A 571 -23.46 -2.92 -0.25
C THR A 571 -22.64 -1.72 -0.67
N TYR A 572 -21.39 -1.98 -1.03
CA TYR A 572 -20.46 -0.98 -1.51
C TYR A 572 -19.92 -1.38 -2.87
N MET A 573 -19.70 -0.38 -3.73
CA MET A 573 -19.22 -0.55 -5.09
C MET A 573 -17.99 0.31 -5.32
N HIS A 574 -17.01 -0.22 -6.05
CA HIS A 574 -15.84 0.52 -6.48
C HIS A 574 -15.57 0.20 -7.96
N ARG A 575 -15.61 1.23 -8.81
CA ARG A 575 -15.25 1.08 -10.22
C ARG A 575 -13.74 1.07 -10.34
N CYS A 576 -13.21 0.08 -11.03
CA CYS A 576 -11.77 -0.16 -11.17
C CYS A 576 -11.41 -0.50 -12.61
N THR A 577 -10.14 -0.34 -12.98
CA THR A 577 -9.59 -0.83 -14.25
C THR A 577 -8.66 -2.01 -13.97
N LEU A 578 -8.93 -3.15 -14.58
CA LEU A 578 -8.27 -4.43 -14.35
C LEU A 578 -7.11 -4.57 -15.33
N ARG A 579 -5.92 -4.17 -14.88
CA ARG A 579 -4.72 -4.05 -15.72
C ARG A 579 -4.07 -5.38 -16.06
N GLU A 580 -4.30 -6.41 -15.25
CA GLU A 580 -3.65 -7.70 -15.39
C GLU A 580 -4.49 -8.68 -16.22
N PRO A 581 -3.86 -9.47 -17.12
CA PRO A 581 -4.57 -10.47 -17.92
C PRO A 581 -5.04 -11.63 -17.04
N TYR A 582 -6.14 -12.28 -17.44
CA TYR A 582 -6.58 -13.50 -16.76
C TYR A 582 -5.60 -14.64 -17.04
N MET A 583 -4.92 -15.11 -15.99
CA MET A 583 -4.06 -16.28 -16.01
C MET A 583 -4.52 -17.30 -14.97
N THR A 584 -4.67 -18.56 -15.39
CA THR A 584 -5.05 -19.66 -14.48
C THR A 584 -4.01 -19.80 -13.36
N GLY A 585 -4.45 -19.77 -12.11
CA GLY A 585 -3.56 -19.80 -10.94
C GLY A 585 -3.01 -18.44 -10.50
N PHE A 586 -3.36 -17.34 -11.18
CA PHE A 586 -2.90 -15.99 -10.84
C PHE A 586 -4.05 -14.96 -10.76
N LEU A 587 -5.29 -15.43 -10.63
CA LEU A 587 -6.49 -14.57 -10.50
C LEU A 587 -6.35 -13.50 -9.40
N ALA A 588 -5.68 -13.88 -8.29
CA ALA A 588 -5.35 -12.99 -7.18
C ALA A 588 -4.76 -11.64 -7.61
N PHE A 589 -3.79 -11.64 -8.53
CA PHE A 589 -3.10 -10.42 -8.96
C PHE A 589 -3.98 -9.47 -9.76
N ARG A 590 -5.07 -9.98 -10.32
CA ARG A 590 -6.04 -9.18 -11.07
C ARG A 590 -7.08 -8.52 -10.17
N GLU A 591 -7.43 -9.16 -9.06
CA GLU A 591 -8.65 -8.81 -8.32
C GLU A 591 -8.40 -8.29 -6.90
N ILE A 592 -7.22 -8.51 -6.32
CA ILE A 592 -6.93 -8.08 -4.94
C ILE A 592 -6.88 -6.57 -4.80
N GLN A 593 -6.12 -5.87 -5.67
CA GLN A 593 -5.98 -4.42 -5.55
C GLN A 593 -7.33 -3.70 -5.62
N PRO A 594 -8.21 -3.98 -6.61
CA PRO A 594 -9.55 -3.39 -6.65
C PRO A 594 -10.40 -3.64 -5.40
N VAL A 595 -10.30 -4.84 -4.79
CA VAL A 595 -11.04 -5.15 -3.57
C VAL A 595 -10.44 -4.43 -2.37
N CYS A 596 -9.10 -4.35 -2.26
CA CYS A 596 -8.44 -3.57 -1.22
C CYS A 596 -8.79 -2.08 -1.32
N ASP A 597 -8.77 -1.50 -2.52
CA ASP A 597 -9.17 -0.11 -2.76
C ASP A 597 -10.62 0.14 -2.34
N LEU A 598 -11.52 -0.81 -2.63
CA LEU A 598 -12.90 -0.78 -2.15
C LEU A 598 -12.93 -0.73 -0.61
N PHE A 599 -12.25 -1.65 0.08
CA PHE A 599 -12.19 -1.68 1.54
C PHE A 599 -11.60 -0.39 2.13
N ASP A 600 -10.52 0.14 1.55
CA ASP A 600 -9.89 1.37 2.00
C ASP A 600 -10.84 2.57 1.86
N SER A 601 -11.60 2.63 0.76
CA SER A 601 -12.56 3.71 0.52
C SER A 601 -13.74 3.73 1.51
N VAL A 602 -14.11 2.57 2.09
CA VAL A 602 -15.26 2.45 2.99
C VAL A 602 -14.88 2.15 4.44
N ARG A 603 -13.58 1.96 4.75
CA ARG A 603 -13.12 1.51 6.08
C ARG A 603 -13.57 2.42 7.21
N VAL A 604 -13.48 3.73 7.03
CA VAL A 604 -13.90 4.71 8.05
C VAL A 604 -15.39 4.56 8.35
N GLU A 605 -16.22 4.40 7.32
CA GLU A 605 -17.65 4.20 7.50
C GLU A 605 -17.95 2.86 8.18
N LEU A 606 -17.33 1.77 7.73
CA LEU A 606 -17.52 0.43 8.31
C LEU A 606 -17.20 0.39 9.81
N LEU A 607 -16.12 1.08 10.21
CA LEU A 607 -15.73 1.20 11.62
C LEU A 607 -16.71 2.06 12.40
N ALA A 608 -17.11 3.22 11.86
CA ALA A 608 -18.04 4.13 12.51
C ALA A 608 -19.43 3.50 12.71
N THR A 609 -19.92 2.72 11.74
CA THR A 609 -21.22 2.05 11.81
C THR A 609 -21.16 0.64 12.41
N GLN A 610 -19.98 0.19 12.84
CA GLN A 610 -19.76 -1.18 13.35
C GLN A 610 -20.29 -2.27 12.41
N THR A 611 -20.14 -2.06 11.10
CA THR A 611 -20.60 -2.99 10.05
C THR A 611 -19.45 -3.73 9.38
N MET A 612 -18.24 -3.73 9.96
CA MET A 612 -17.12 -4.48 9.43
C MET A 612 -17.44 -5.99 9.43
N PRO A 613 -17.33 -6.70 8.27
CA PRO A 613 -17.60 -8.13 8.24
C PRO A 613 -16.52 -8.91 9.01
N GLN A 614 -16.95 -9.89 9.80
CA GLN A 614 -16.05 -10.75 10.59
C GLN A 614 -15.49 -11.91 9.78
N LEU A 615 -16.07 -12.18 8.61
CA LEU A 615 -15.73 -13.26 7.70
C LEU A 615 -16.09 -12.86 6.28
N LEU A 616 -15.19 -13.11 5.33
CA LEU A 616 -15.41 -12.88 3.91
C LEU A 616 -15.53 -14.19 3.14
N ILE A 617 -16.55 -14.28 2.30
CA ILE A 617 -16.71 -15.33 1.29
C ILE A 617 -16.30 -14.74 -0.06
N VAL A 618 -15.39 -15.42 -0.75
CA VAL A 618 -14.73 -14.93 -1.96
C VAL A 618 -15.05 -15.88 -3.12
N ASP A 619 -15.48 -15.37 -4.28
CA ASP A 619 -15.66 -16.19 -5.51
C ASP A 619 -14.29 -16.54 -6.14
N GLY A 620 -13.56 -17.42 -5.47
CA GLY A 620 -12.22 -17.85 -5.85
C GLY A 620 -11.71 -18.93 -4.91
N ASN A 621 -10.54 -19.49 -5.21
CA ASN A 621 -9.93 -20.51 -4.35
C ASN A 621 -9.22 -19.88 -3.14
N GLY A 622 -9.19 -20.60 -2.03
CA GLY A 622 -8.28 -20.35 -0.90
C GLY A 622 -7.03 -21.22 -1.05
N VAL A 623 -6.74 -22.07 -0.07
CA VAL A 623 -5.60 -23.00 -0.12
C VAL A 623 -5.74 -24.13 -1.13
N GLN A 624 -6.90 -24.29 -1.80
CA GLN A 624 -7.09 -25.16 -2.98
C GLN A 624 -6.35 -24.56 -4.18
N HIS A 625 -5.03 -24.57 -4.12
CA HIS A 625 -4.16 -23.88 -5.07
C HIS A 625 -2.78 -24.56 -5.08
N PRO A 626 -2.07 -24.66 -6.24
CA PRO A 626 -0.76 -25.31 -6.30
C PRO A 626 0.25 -24.75 -5.29
N ARG A 627 0.18 -23.44 -5.06
CA ARG A 627 1.01 -22.69 -4.11
C ARG A 627 0.31 -22.41 -2.76
N ARG A 628 -0.83 -23.07 -2.50
CA ARG A 628 -1.72 -22.82 -1.34
C ARG A 628 -2.16 -21.36 -1.14
N CYS A 629 -2.12 -20.55 -2.20
CA CYS A 629 -2.42 -19.12 -2.15
C CYS A 629 -3.33 -18.71 -3.31
N GLY A 630 -4.61 -19.09 -3.23
CA GLY A 630 -5.65 -18.57 -4.10
C GLY A 630 -6.09 -17.15 -3.72
N LEU A 631 -7.07 -16.61 -4.46
CA LEU A 631 -7.61 -15.25 -4.24
C LEU A 631 -8.07 -15.04 -2.79
N ALA A 632 -8.79 -16.00 -2.21
CA ALA A 632 -9.31 -15.87 -0.84
C ALA A 632 -8.18 -15.85 0.20
N THR A 633 -7.14 -16.66 0.00
CA THR A 633 -5.97 -16.68 0.88
C THR A 633 -5.25 -15.34 0.84
N HIS A 634 -4.96 -14.86 -0.36
CA HIS A 634 -4.19 -13.65 -0.53
C HIS A 634 -4.97 -12.42 -0.04
N LEU A 635 -6.26 -12.32 -0.34
CA LEU A 635 -7.12 -11.26 0.18
C LEU A 635 -7.23 -11.29 1.72
N GLY A 636 -7.34 -12.49 2.31
CA GLY A 636 -7.46 -12.64 3.76
C GLY A 636 -6.21 -12.18 4.52
N VAL A 637 -5.03 -12.52 4.00
CA VAL A 637 -3.75 -12.03 4.53
C VAL A 637 -3.61 -10.51 4.35
N ALA A 638 -4.01 -9.98 3.19
CA ALA A 638 -3.90 -8.55 2.89
C ALA A 638 -4.82 -7.68 3.78
N LEU A 639 -6.03 -8.16 4.09
CA LEU A 639 -7.00 -7.42 4.89
C LEU A 639 -6.97 -7.76 6.39
N ASP A 640 -6.25 -8.81 6.80
CA ASP A 640 -6.33 -9.43 8.14
C ASP A 640 -7.78 -9.77 8.55
N ILE A 641 -8.56 -10.33 7.61
CA ILE A 641 -9.94 -10.77 7.85
C ILE A 641 -10.03 -12.26 7.53
N PRO A 642 -10.74 -13.08 8.35
CA PRO A 642 -11.01 -14.46 8.00
C PRO A 642 -11.65 -14.58 6.62
N THR A 643 -11.13 -15.47 5.78
CA THR A 643 -11.61 -15.65 4.41
C THR A 643 -11.87 -17.12 4.09
N ILE A 644 -12.94 -17.37 3.32
CA ILE A 644 -13.23 -18.66 2.71
C ILE A 644 -13.36 -18.48 1.21
N GLY A 645 -12.60 -19.27 0.46
CA GLY A 645 -12.72 -19.36 -0.98
C GLY A 645 -13.84 -20.33 -1.37
N CYS A 646 -14.76 -19.87 -2.22
CA CYS A 646 -15.83 -20.65 -2.83
C CYS A 646 -15.75 -20.56 -4.35
N SER A 647 -15.14 -21.53 -5.00
CA SER A 647 -14.94 -21.52 -6.45
C SER A 647 -15.91 -22.43 -7.20
N LYS A 648 -16.30 -22.02 -8.40
CA LYS A 648 -17.01 -22.87 -9.38
C LYS A 648 -16.06 -23.73 -10.23
N LYS A 649 -14.75 -23.44 -10.17
CA LYS A 649 -13.69 -24.12 -10.94
C LYS A 649 -12.62 -24.66 -10.00
N MET A 650 -12.31 -25.95 -10.14
CA MET A 650 -11.21 -26.58 -9.41
C MET A 650 -9.87 -26.27 -10.09
N LEU A 651 -8.84 -25.93 -9.30
CA LEU A 651 -7.47 -25.99 -9.77
C LEU A 651 -6.94 -27.42 -9.59
N GLN A 652 -6.19 -27.92 -10.56
CA GLN A 652 -5.54 -29.22 -10.40
C GLN A 652 -4.35 -29.05 -9.44
N VAL A 653 -4.37 -29.78 -8.33
CA VAL A 653 -3.38 -29.67 -7.26
C VAL A 653 -3.05 -31.06 -6.73
N ASP A 654 -1.78 -31.37 -6.51
CA ASP A 654 -1.39 -32.58 -5.79
C ASP A 654 -2.01 -33.88 -6.35
N GLY A 655 -1.99 -34.02 -7.67
CA GLY A 655 -2.58 -35.15 -8.41
C GLY A 655 -4.12 -35.19 -8.45
N LEU A 656 -4.81 -34.26 -7.79
CA LEU A 656 -6.26 -34.12 -7.88
C LEU A 656 -6.66 -33.51 -9.23
N THR A 657 -7.39 -34.30 -10.01
CA THR A 657 -8.01 -33.87 -11.27
C THR A 657 -9.51 -33.65 -11.11
N ARG A 658 -10.09 -32.82 -11.97
CA ARG A 658 -11.52 -32.54 -11.95
C ARG A 658 -12.31 -33.80 -12.29
N GLU A 659 -11.81 -34.58 -13.24
CA GLU A 659 -12.42 -35.81 -13.75
C GLU A 659 -12.51 -36.86 -12.64
N ALA A 660 -11.44 -37.02 -11.84
CA ALA A 660 -11.44 -37.94 -10.71
C ALA A 660 -12.43 -37.51 -9.62
N VAL A 661 -12.54 -36.20 -9.35
CA VAL A 661 -13.50 -35.66 -8.40
C VAL A 661 -14.95 -35.82 -8.88
N GLU A 662 -15.23 -35.54 -10.15
CA GLU A 662 -16.56 -35.73 -10.73
C GLU A 662 -16.96 -37.21 -10.70
N ALA A 663 -16.06 -38.13 -11.05
CA ALA A 663 -16.29 -39.57 -10.95
C ALA A 663 -16.57 -40.02 -9.50
N ALA A 664 -15.81 -39.52 -8.52
CA ALA A 664 -16.03 -39.82 -7.11
C ALA A 664 -17.41 -39.32 -6.61
N LEU A 665 -17.87 -38.17 -7.08
CA LEU A 665 -19.21 -37.65 -6.77
C LEU A 665 -20.34 -38.47 -7.42
N GLU A 666 -20.10 -39.05 -8.59
CA GLU A 666 -21.04 -39.96 -9.26
C GLU A 666 -21.17 -41.27 -8.47
N THR A 667 -20.04 -41.88 -8.07
CA THR A 667 -20.03 -43.10 -7.24
C THR A 667 -20.68 -42.89 -5.87
N LEU A 668 -20.41 -41.76 -5.21
CA LEU A 668 -21.11 -41.38 -3.97
C LEU A 668 -22.62 -41.23 -4.18
N GLY A 669 -23.03 -40.86 -5.40
CA GLY A 669 -24.42 -40.68 -5.77
C GLY A 669 -25.23 -41.97 -5.87
N GLU A 670 -24.58 -43.09 -6.17
CA GLU A 670 -25.21 -44.41 -6.22
C GLU A 670 -25.39 -45.02 -4.81
N ALA A 671 -24.51 -44.65 -3.85
CA ALA A 671 -24.53 -45.18 -2.49
C ALA A 671 -25.39 -44.37 -1.48
N ALA A 672 -25.63 -43.07 -1.72
CA ALA A 672 -26.22 -42.15 -0.75
C ALA A 672 -27.74 -41.89 -0.93
N SER A 673 -28.51 -42.89 -1.39
CA SER A 673 -29.94 -42.78 -1.69
C SER A 673 -30.86 -42.59 -0.45
N SER A 674 -30.32 -42.38 0.75
CA SER A 674 -31.04 -42.51 2.02
C SER A 674 -31.24 -41.22 2.83
N SER A 675 -30.76 -40.04 2.40
CA SER A 675 -31.13 -38.76 3.07
C SER A 675 -31.12 -37.55 2.13
N PRO A 676 -32.28 -37.07 1.64
CA PRO A 676 -32.38 -36.01 0.63
C PRO A 676 -32.16 -34.56 1.13
N SER A 677 -31.87 -34.34 2.41
CA SER A 677 -31.87 -32.99 3.02
C SER A 677 -30.50 -32.29 3.07
N LEU A 678 -29.39 -33.04 3.03
CA LEU A 678 -28.04 -32.50 3.17
C LEU A 678 -27.28 -32.48 1.83
N PRO A 679 -26.45 -31.45 1.54
CA PRO A 679 -25.60 -31.47 0.36
C PRO A 679 -24.60 -32.64 0.41
N ARG A 680 -24.26 -33.18 -0.76
CA ARG A 680 -23.15 -34.13 -0.90
C ARG A 680 -21.84 -33.41 -0.61
N LEU A 681 -20.98 -34.08 0.14
CA LEU A 681 -19.69 -33.56 0.59
C LEU A 681 -18.59 -34.53 0.16
N LEU A 682 -17.49 -34.04 -0.39
CA LEU A 682 -16.31 -34.85 -0.70
C LEU A 682 -15.04 -34.10 -0.30
N PRO A 683 -14.18 -34.65 0.58
CA PRO A 683 -12.89 -34.04 0.89
C PRO A 683 -11.93 -34.12 -0.30
N LEU A 684 -11.13 -33.07 -0.50
CA LEU A 684 -10.09 -33.00 -1.52
C LEU A 684 -8.74 -33.35 -0.90
N LEU A 685 -8.42 -34.64 -0.87
CA LEU A 685 -7.17 -35.16 -0.31
C LEU A 685 -6.07 -35.25 -1.39
N GLY A 686 -4.89 -34.71 -1.10
CA GLY A 686 -3.74 -34.79 -1.99
C GLY A 686 -3.25 -36.22 -2.21
N THR A 687 -2.65 -36.48 -3.37
CA THR A 687 -2.04 -37.79 -3.68
C THR A 687 -0.63 -37.94 -3.10
N SER A 688 0.10 -36.84 -2.88
CA SER A 688 1.47 -36.87 -2.32
C SER A 688 1.49 -37.19 -0.83
N SER A 689 0.39 -36.94 -0.10
CA SER A 689 0.25 -37.30 1.31
C SER A 689 -1.22 -37.61 1.64
N PRO A 690 -1.50 -38.77 2.26
CA PRO A 690 -2.88 -39.22 2.46
C PRO A 690 -3.68 -38.35 3.43
N THR A 691 -3.02 -37.50 4.23
CA THR A 691 -3.66 -36.62 5.24
C THR A 691 -3.74 -35.16 4.82
N GLN A 692 -3.16 -34.80 3.67
CA GLN A 692 -3.08 -33.43 3.18
C GLN A 692 -4.42 -33.01 2.56
N LEU A 693 -5.10 -32.05 3.19
CA LEU A 693 -6.40 -31.57 2.74
C LEU A 693 -6.26 -30.26 1.95
N TYR A 694 -6.97 -30.14 0.82
CA TYR A 694 -7.02 -28.91 0.01
C TYR A 694 -8.36 -28.19 0.08
N GLY A 695 -9.39 -28.83 0.63
CA GLY A 695 -10.74 -28.28 0.67
C GLY A 695 -11.80 -29.38 0.68
N TYR A 696 -13.04 -28.95 0.50
CA TYR A 696 -14.19 -29.81 0.32
C TYR A 696 -14.95 -29.45 -0.94
N VAL A 697 -15.49 -30.45 -1.62
CA VAL A 697 -16.50 -30.26 -2.65
C VAL A 697 -17.85 -30.30 -2.00
N VAL A 698 -18.66 -29.26 -2.23
CA VAL A 698 -20.04 -29.20 -1.78
C VAL A 698 -20.96 -29.24 -3.00
N HIS A 699 -21.85 -30.22 -3.04
CA HIS A 699 -22.74 -30.45 -4.17
C HIS A 699 -24.20 -30.59 -3.71
N ARG A 700 -25.01 -29.59 -4.06
CA ARG A 700 -26.41 -29.47 -3.62
C ARG A 700 -27.44 -29.90 -4.68
N HIS A 701 -27.10 -29.85 -5.96
CA HIS A 701 -28.06 -30.09 -7.05
C HIS A 701 -27.82 -31.46 -7.69
N LEU A 702 -28.69 -32.43 -7.37
CA LEU A 702 -28.59 -33.83 -7.83
C LEU A 702 -28.68 -34.02 -9.36
N ASN A 703 -29.09 -32.98 -10.11
CA ASN A 703 -29.29 -33.07 -11.56
C ASN A 703 -27.99 -32.99 -12.39
N SER A 704 -26.86 -32.55 -11.81
CA SER A 704 -25.57 -32.53 -12.52
C SER A 704 -24.40 -32.38 -11.55
N VAL A 705 -23.45 -33.31 -11.59
CA VAL A 705 -22.19 -33.26 -10.81
C VAL A 705 -21.32 -32.04 -11.16
N LYS A 706 -21.48 -31.49 -12.37
CA LYS A 706 -20.76 -30.30 -12.86
C LYS A 706 -21.18 -28.99 -12.17
N LYS A 707 -22.24 -29.01 -11.35
CA LYS A 707 -22.76 -27.84 -10.63
C LYS A 707 -22.32 -27.79 -9.15
N CYS A 708 -21.24 -28.47 -8.78
CA CYS A 708 -20.64 -28.34 -7.44
C CYS A 708 -19.92 -26.99 -7.23
N ILE A 709 -19.54 -26.73 -5.97
CA ILE A 709 -18.62 -25.66 -5.57
C ILE A 709 -17.47 -26.27 -4.77
N TYR A 710 -16.30 -25.67 -4.88
CA TYR A 710 -15.08 -26.06 -4.17
C TYR A 710 -14.84 -25.07 -3.06
N VAL A 711 -14.87 -25.55 -1.82
CA VAL A 711 -14.73 -24.74 -0.61
C VAL A 711 -13.36 -24.98 -0.01
N SER A 712 -12.62 -23.92 0.23
CA SER A 712 -11.31 -24.01 0.88
C SER A 712 -11.04 -22.80 1.78
N PRO A 713 -10.42 -23.00 2.94
CA PRO A 713 -10.03 -21.90 3.81
C PRO A 713 -9.05 -20.97 3.10
N GLY A 714 -9.17 -19.67 3.37
CA GLY A 714 -8.27 -18.64 2.88
C GLY A 714 -7.26 -18.22 3.95
N HIS A 715 -7.76 -17.66 5.05
CA HIS A 715 -6.97 -17.13 6.17
C HIS A 715 -7.74 -17.22 7.49
N CYS A 716 -7.05 -17.53 8.61
CA CYS A 716 -7.56 -17.63 9.98
C CYS A 716 -8.79 -18.53 10.17
N ILE A 717 -8.94 -19.58 9.37
CA ILE A 717 -10.08 -20.51 9.43
C ILE A 717 -9.70 -21.94 9.00
N GLY A 718 -10.26 -22.94 9.69
CA GLY A 718 -10.05 -24.38 9.39
C GLY A 718 -10.97 -24.90 8.28
N PHE A 719 -10.69 -26.08 7.71
CA PHE A 719 -11.45 -26.59 6.56
C PHE A 719 -12.87 -26.99 6.95
N ALA A 720 -13.06 -27.68 8.07
CA ALA A 720 -14.36 -28.12 8.55
C ALA A 720 -15.26 -26.92 8.88
N VAL A 721 -14.72 -25.97 9.65
CA VAL A 721 -15.41 -24.71 9.99
C VAL A 721 -15.78 -23.93 8.73
N ALA A 722 -14.83 -23.75 7.80
CA ALA A 722 -15.09 -23.05 6.54
C ALA A 722 -16.22 -23.70 5.74
N THR A 723 -16.19 -25.02 5.63
CA THR A 723 -17.17 -25.80 4.87
C THR A 723 -18.56 -25.74 5.50
N ALA A 724 -18.64 -25.91 6.82
CA ALA A 724 -19.89 -25.83 7.56
C ALA A 724 -20.52 -24.44 7.44
N LEU A 725 -19.72 -23.37 7.61
CA LEU A 725 -20.19 -21.99 7.44
C LEU A 725 -20.75 -21.75 6.05
N VAL A 726 -20.00 -22.12 5.00
CA VAL A 726 -20.46 -22.00 3.62
C VAL A 726 -21.81 -22.70 3.43
N MET A 727 -21.97 -23.92 3.94
CA MET A 727 -23.21 -24.67 3.84
C MET A 727 -24.40 -24.01 4.55
N THR A 728 -24.17 -23.37 5.70
CA THR A 728 -25.20 -22.56 6.38
C THR A 728 -25.61 -21.31 5.59
N MET A 729 -24.77 -20.84 4.66
CA MET A 729 -25.01 -19.67 3.80
C MET A 729 -25.54 -20.02 2.41
N LEU A 730 -25.62 -21.32 2.05
CA LEU A 730 -26.19 -21.75 0.78
C LEU A 730 -27.71 -21.55 0.79
N ARG A 731 -28.20 -20.50 0.12
CA ARG A 731 -29.61 -20.36 -0.29
C ARG A 731 -29.84 -20.89 -1.69
N HIS A 732 -28.82 -20.77 -2.55
CA HIS A 732 -28.79 -21.27 -3.92
C HIS A 732 -27.59 -22.22 -4.12
N ARG A 733 -27.14 -22.41 -5.37
CA ARG A 733 -25.90 -23.12 -5.71
C ARG A 733 -24.68 -22.47 -5.05
N ILE A 734 -24.63 -21.14 -5.08
CA ILE A 734 -23.56 -20.32 -4.50
C ILE A 734 -24.02 -19.72 -3.16
N PRO A 735 -23.09 -19.48 -2.21
CA PRO A 735 -23.41 -18.83 -0.94
C PRO A 735 -24.01 -17.44 -1.15
N GLU A 736 -24.96 -17.08 -0.29
CA GLU A 736 -25.70 -15.83 -0.41
C GLU A 736 -24.80 -14.58 -0.43
N PRO A 737 -23.71 -14.48 0.36
CA PRO A 737 -22.84 -13.31 0.32
C PRO A 737 -22.23 -13.04 -1.06
N ILE A 738 -21.65 -14.06 -1.72
CA ILE A 738 -21.05 -13.88 -3.05
C ILE A 738 -22.13 -13.69 -4.13
N ARG A 739 -23.31 -14.28 -3.96
CA ARG A 739 -24.45 -14.06 -4.86
C ARG A 739 -24.92 -12.61 -4.80
N ALA A 740 -25.05 -12.05 -3.60
CA ALA A 740 -25.44 -10.65 -3.40
C ALA A 740 -24.39 -9.70 -4.01
N ALA A 741 -23.11 -10.02 -3.90
CA ALA A 741 -22.04 -9.24 -4.52
C ALA A 741 -22.09 -9.27 -6.07
N ASP A 742 -22.25 -10.46 -6.68
CA ASP A 742 -22.38 -10.62 -8.15
C ASP A 742 -23.65 -9.93 -8.69
N LEU A 743 -24.78 -10.05 -8.00
CA LEU A 743 -26.01 -9.35 -8.41
C LEU A 743 -25.88 -7.84 -8.29
N GLY A 744 -25.28 -7.36 -7.20
CA GLY A 744 -25.07 -5.93 -6.98
C GLY A 744 -24.16 -5.33 -8.06
N SER A 745 -23.02 -5.94 -8.32
CA SER A 745 -22.05 -5.45 -9.31
C SER A 745 -22.63 -5.43 -10.72
N ARG A 746 -23.38 -6.46 -11.12
CA ARG A 746 -24.08 -6.50 -12.42
C ARG A 746 -25.19 -5.46 -12.54
N ALA A 747 -25.99 -5.26 -11.49
CA ALA A 747 -27.06 -4.26 -11.49
C ALA A 747 -26.47 -2.85 -11.68
N TYR A 748 -25.38 -2.54 -10.98
CA TYR A 748 -24.66 -1.27 -11.13
C TYR A 748 -24.17 -1.05 -12.57
N ILE A 749 -23.60 -2.07 -13.21
CA ILE A 749 -23.14 -1.99 -14.60
C ILE A 749 -24.32 -1.73 -15.55
N SER A 750 -25.43 -2.46 -15.37
CA SER A 750 -26.66 -2.29 -16.16
C SER A 750 -27.21 -0.86 -16.07
N ASP A 751 -27.32 -0.33 -14.85
CA ASP A 751 -27.87 1.02 -14.61
C ASP A 751 -26.94 2.12 -15.17
N ALA A 752 -25.63 1.93 -15.04
CA ALA A 752 -24.64 2.85 -15.61
C ALA A 752 -24.68 2.88 -17.14
N LEU A 753 -24.83 1.71 -17.79
CA LEU A 753 -24.96 1.62 -19.25
C LEU A 753 -26.28 2.21 -19.75
N ALA A 754 -27.40 1.99 -19.04
CA ALA A 754 -28.69 2.59 -19.37
C ALA A 754 -28.68 4.12 -19.24
N SER A 755 -27.99 4.64 -18.22
CA SER A 755 -27.81 6.09 -18.02
C SER A 755 -26.90 6.73 -19.07
N ALA A 756 -25.89 6.00 -19.58
CA ALA A 756 -25.05 6.46 -20.67
C ALA A 756 -25.78 6.48 -22.02
N ALA A 757 -26.66 5.49 -22.27
CA ALA A 757 -27.46 5.42 -23.50
C ALA A 757 -28.50 6.55 -23.59
N THR A 758 -29.08 6.98 -22.46
CA THR A 758 -30.05 8.07 -22.39
C THR A 758 -29.42 9.47 -22.50
N ASN A 759 -28.17 9.64 -22.06
CA ASN A 759 -27.43 10.90 -22.20
C ASN A 759 -26.83 11.16 -23.60
N ASN A 760 -26.87 10.17 -24.50
CA ASN A 760 -26.42 10.34 -25.90
C ASN A 760 -27.50 10.92 -26.83
N SER A 761 -28.71 11.20 -26.34
CA SER A 761 -29.72 12.01 -27.04
C SER A 761 -29.79 13.41 -26.40
N HIS A 762 -29.20 14.39 -27.08
CA HIS A 762 -29.12 15.84 -26.78
C HIS A 762 -28.04 16.30 -25.76
N PRO A 763 -27.00 17.03 -26.23
CA PRO A 763 -26.08 17.71 -25.34
C PRO A 763 -26.69 19.07 -24.94
N THR A 764 -27.19 19.18 -23.71
CA THR A 764 -27.40 20.50 -23.10
C THR A 764 -26.76 20.52 -21.73
N TYR A 765 -25.68 21.31 -21.64
CA TYR A 765 -25.13 21.86 -20.41
C TYR A 765 -26.24 22.34 -19.48
N ILE A 766 -26.12 22.01 -18.18
CA ILE A 766 -26.67 22.65 -16.96
C ILE A 766 -27.15 21.54 -16.00
N SER A 767 -26.32 21.22 -14.99
CA SER A 767 -26.74 20.80 -13.63
C SER A 767 -25.57 20.20 -12.83
N LEU A 768 -24.63 21.04 -12.38
CA LEU A 768 -23.67 20.68 -11.31
C LEU A 768 -23.55 21.84 -10.31
N ARG A 769 -24.70 22.41 -9.91
CA ARG A 769 -24.80 23.50 -8.93
C ARG A 769 -25.61 23.16 -7.66
N LYS A 770 -25.90 21.88 -7.39
CA LYS A 770 -26.68 21.48 -6.21
C LYS A 770 -26.01 20.52 -5.22
N SER A 771 -24.76 20.09 -5.45
CA SER A 771 -24.06 19.17 -4.53
C SER A 771 -23.02 19.85 -3.64
N ALA A 772 -22.89 21.18 -3.67
CA ALA A 772 -21.89 21.94 -2.92
C ALA A 772 -22.42 22.63 -1.65
N GLN A 773 -23.61 22.26 -1.16
CA GLN A 773 -24.27 22.98 -0.05
C GLN A 773 -24.73 22.07 1.10
N LEU A 774 -24.08 20.91 1.30
CA LEU A 774 -24.38 20.00 2.41
C LEU A 774 -23.14 19.50 3.18
N LEU A 775 -22.00 20.21 3.04
CA LEU A 775 -20.75 19.93 3.78
C LEU A 775 -20.31 21.10 4.67
N ILE A 776 -21.22 22.02 4.99
CA ILE A 776 -21.05 23.02 6.06
C ILE A 776 -22.34 23.08 6.87
N THR A 777 -22.50 22.07 7.72
CA THR A 777 -23.25 21.96 8.99
C THR A 777 -22.88 20.61 9.56
#